data_AF-A0A158QHP2-F1
#
_entry.id   AF-A0A158QHP2-F1
#
_cell.length_a   1.000
_cell.length_b   1.000
_cell.length_c   1.000
_cell.angle_alpha   90.00
_cell.angle_beta   90.00
_cell.angle_gamma   90.00
#
_symmetry.space_group_name_H-M   'P 1'
#
loop_
_entity.id
_entity.type
_entity.pdbx_description
1 polymer ?
#
loop_
_entity_poly.entity_id
_entity_poly.type
_entity_poly.pdbx_seq_one_letter_code
_entity_poly.pdbx_strand_id
1 'polypeptide(L)'
;MSFRCNSSETGSHYSYSVPSLEDISVRWIVKNFYSVVTKCSDCTEPKYVWRFPYPDCRIVARPAEKILLKLCKRQVFKEEFLNLFSMKYVDLVSPVLRDVVVSPQYLRILRDFKLYNLTATSLKETNLNSLISCLGENTTENLVSLNLTNMAIEENKLPVIISLGRLKNLQVLNVSRTKFTSECLQNLVKLLPRLRFLNISRTNINNISALLELKSTLTGLIMHKLNLDSPQLLSRALSTILELSELRVLDVSSAGDKDRPRCSYVDRLCQRECLPHLTHFDICGNQFSLRLTDVKNFIKNHPNLEFVGLAVWPSRQYHELQGIYQLSLDYPHIAMTGDRGEKLLLATLTRNKDRRIYLQSAFHNIFEETASRDWLNPDLLAFFRVILLASSIIGFTAGDIPIFLGLTIISLSAASEYFLLFQAVLRVMRLHMNRQEMILAGTAVVYNLTRGEQSAQLPLDLLNRAVSTTLTSIEHHQEQVQLLKNCFLTLCSDNVLHRAKFSCKRCCELVFKILIRFNDIHIKRMGVAIISILAAEILTSDLKEISSDSRRLQRLLIYVVEKCLLQGDVEALMSENDNRMLSYLHQADVSLQGSPIYDTTLRFTLSALWNLTDECPEACQTFVNVGGLVIYAKVLKKMASEEEDFKNHVYTKCLGLLNNVAEVPSTKQTLLMEPLMAFFNKMLSHSSIQISYFAAGIVSHLACLPDDVWISAKQYKADFIRVLGEAVCKWTPPQNEMVAYRSFQPFQSLILDPNSRLEIHLWAVWAIHHILTKKNSRYVPILRECLSLQRFLLYVVSTDVATLCASSAPMQFPHQNFPINAVAAGDSESDVLHCGPVIVPESWRKLCPSYYNFFRASIQKKGSPVYYPHQSATLPFVAPSDSVARLPAFDEGQSMGQSPMSSNPFLTTIIPSPMEETISLGPTESQLTCARLLQRLAVEIIEAVLVFEAENRTTALISAPT
;
A
#
# COMPACT_ATOMS: atom_id res chain seq x y z
N MET A 1 -15.39 -13.33 43.36
CA MET A 1 -14.43 -14.20 42.65
C MET A 1 -14.21 -13.65 41.23
N SER A 2 -13.23 -14.18 40.48
CA SER A 2 -12.72 -13.66 39.18
C SER A 2 -12.03 -12.28 39.21
N PHE A 3 -10.82 -12.21 39.79
CA PHE A 3 -9.89 -11.11 39.47
C PHE A 3 -9.26 -11.33 38.10
N ARG A 4 -9.69 -10.54 37.11
CA ARG A 4 -8.98 -10.37 35.83
C ARG A 4 -7.70 -9.54 36.05
N CYS A 5 -6.71 -10.09 36.74
CA CYS A 5 -5.36 -9.53 36.76
C CYS A 5 -4.78 -9.61 35.34
N ASN A 6 -4.58 -8.45 34.69
CA ASN A 6 -4.09 -8.30 33.32
C ASN A 6 -4.83 -9.14 32.25
N SER A 7 -6.03 -8.69 31.88
CA SER A 7 -6.68 -8.96 30.57
C SER A 7 -6.23 -10.24 29.86
N SER A 8 -6.52 -11.38 30.47
CA SER A 8 -6.72 -12.61 29.74
C SER A 8 -7.92 -12.38 28.82
N GLU A 9 -7.63 -12.13 27.54
CA GLU A 9 -8.49 -12.57 26.45
C GLU A 9 -8.47 -14.11 26.54
N THR A 10 -9.26 -14.68 27.46
CA THR A 10 -9.43 -16.13 27.59
C THR A 10 -10.02 -16.63 26.29
N GLY A 11 -9.34 -17.58 25.64
CA GLY A 11 -9.76 -18.11 24.36
C GLY A 11 -11.10 -18.85 24.47
N SER A 12 -12.16 -18.21 24.02
CA SER A 12 -13.39 -18.85 23.58
C SER A 12 -14.01 -17.96 22.49
N HIS A 13 -14.10 -18.52 21.28
CA HIS A 13 -14.70 -17.96 20.06
C HIS A 13 -14.47 -16.45 19.80
N TYR A 14 -13.53 -16.14 18.89
CA TYR A 14 -13.37 -14.82 18.29
C TYR A 14 -14.57 -14.44 17.40
N SER A 15 -15.70 -14.09 18.01
CA SER A 15 -16.72 -13.28 17.34
C SER A 15 -16.30 -11.81 17.37
N TYR A 16 -16.53 -11.09 16.27
CA TYR A 16 -16.35 -9.64 16.20
C TYR A 16 -17.43 -8.96 17.06
N SER A 17 -17.19 -8.83 18.37
CA SER A 17 -18.14 -8.13 19.25
C SER A 17 -18.24 -6.65 18.89
N VAL A 18 -19.46 -6.22 18.56
CA VAL A 18 -19.77 -4.81 18.31
C VAL A 18 -19.44 -4.00 19.58
N PRO A 19 -18.67 -2.90 19.50
CA PRO A 19 -18.30 -2.14 20.68
C PRO A 19 -19.55 -1.61 21.41
N SER A 20 -19.59 -1.78 22.72
CA SER A 20 -20.71 -1.30 23.54
C SER A 20 -20.92 0.21 23.39
N LEU A 21 -22.15 0.69 23.60
CA LEU A 21 -22.45 2.13 23.63
C LEU A 21 -21.57 2.85 24.66
N GLU A 22 -21.30 2.24 25.82
CA GLU A 22 -20.33 2.72 26.81
C GLU A 22 -18.93 2.93 26.20
N ASP A 23 -18.41 1.95 25.44
CA ASP A 23 -17.09 2.04 24.79
C ASP A 23 -17.04 3.03 23.62
N ILE A 24 -18.17 3.29 22.96
CA ILE A 24 -18.31 4.36 21.96
C ILE A 24 -18.29 5.71 22.67
N SER A 25 -19.14 5.93 23.68
CA SER A 25 -19.24 7.17 24.45
C SER A 25 -17.92 7.54 25.13
N VAL A 26 -17.25 6.59 25.80
CA VAL A 26 -15.91 6.84 26.39
C VAL A 26 -14.88 7.19 25.31
N ARG A 27 -14.91 6.57 24.13
CA ARG A 27 -14.00 6.93 23.03
C ARG A 27 -14.25 8.34 22.52
N TRP A 28 -15.52 8.76 22.44
CA TRP A 28 -15.90 10.10 22.02
C TRP A 28 -15.49 11.15 23.06
N ILE A 29 -15.83 10.95 24.34
CA ILE A 29 -15.45 11.83 25.47
C ILE A 29 -13.93 12.04 25.48
N VAL A 30 -13.14 10.96 25.37
CA VAL A 30 -11.67 11.04 25.44
C VAL A 30 -11.05 11.56 24.14
N LYS A 31 -11.77 11.55 23.01
CA LYS A 31 -11.33 12.22 21.76
C LYS A 31 -11.61 13.73 21.84
N ASN A 32 -12.72 14.13 22.45
CA ASN A 32 -13.18 15.51 22.53
C ASN A 32 -13.05 16.10 23.95
N PHE A 33 -12.05 15.65 24.72
CA PHE A 33 -11.98 15.89 26.17
C PHE A 33 -12.06 17.37 26.54
N TYR A 34 -11.36 18.24 25.80
CA TYR A 34 -11.36 19.68 26.02
C TYR A 34 -12.68 20.38 25.66
N SER A 35 -13.59 19.77 24.89
CA SER A 35 -14.90 20.37 24.61
C SER A 35 -15.94 20.07 25.70
N VAL A 36 -15.74 19.01 26.49
CA VAL A 36 -16.65 18.56 27.56
C VAL A 36 -16.22 18.96 28.97
N VAL A 37 -15.14 19.74 29.10
CA VAL A 37 -14.68 20.31 30.38
C VAL A 37 -14.50 21.83 30.25
N THR A 38 -14.60 22.53 31.37
CA THR A 38 -14.29 23.97 31.48
C THR A 38 -13.27 24.18 32.59
N LYS A 39 -12.35 25.14 32.40
CA LYS A 39 -11.46 25.62 33.48
C LYS A 39 -12.21 26.69 34.28
N CYS A 40 -12.22 26.56 35.61
CA CYS A 40 -12.68 27.60 36.52
C CYS A 40 -11.86 28.89 36.31
N SER A 41 -12.52 30.03 36.10
CA SER A 41 -11.89 31.34 35.98
C SER A 41 -11.48 31.92 37.33
N ASP A 42 -12.26 31.64 38.38
CA ASP A 42 -12.23 32.36 39.66
C ASP A 42 -11.45 31.60 40.75
N CYS A 43 -10.80 30.50 40.37
CA CYS A 43 -10.09 29.61 41.27
C CYS A 43 -8.59 29.96 41.31
N THR A 44 -8.03 30.16 42.51
CA THR A 44 -6.59 30.39 42.74
C THR A 44 -5.70 29.24 42.25
N GLU A 45 -6.23 28.02 42.26
CA GLU A 45 -5.65 26.84 41.60
C GLU A 45 -6.48 26.48 40.35
N PRO A 46 -5.86 26.01 39.25
CA PRO A 46 -6.54 25.69 38.00
C PRO A 46 -7.46 24.45 38.12
N LYS A 47 -8.70 24.64 38.57
CA LYS A 47 -9.70 23.57 38.72
C LYS A 47 -10.51 23.38 37.44
N TYR A 48 -10.62 22.14 36.98
CA TYR A 48 -11.48 21.76 35.86
C TYR A 48 -12.83 21.20 36.35
N VAL A 49 -13.89 21.48 35.59
CA VAL A 49 -15.28 21.07 35.86
C VAL A 49 -15.89 20.47 34.60
N TRP A 50 -16.71 19.41 34.73
CA TRP A 50 -17.44 18.83 33.61
C TRP A 50 -18.54 19.76 33.08
N ARG A 51 -18.71 19.80 31.76
CA ARG A 51 -19.89 20.39 31.11
C ARG A 51 -21.01 19.35 31.05
N PHE A 52 -21.65 19.11 32.18
CA PHE A 52 -22.87 18.29 32.20
C PHE A 52 -24.07 19.10 31.71
N PRO A 53 -25.05 18.46 31.04
CA PRO A 53 -26.30 19.11 30.65
C PRO A 53 -27.21 19.45 31.84
N TYR A 54 -26.98 18.85 33.02
CA TYR A 54 -27.76 19.06 34.24
C TYR A 54 -26.83 19.21 35.47
N PRO A 55 -27.19 20.01 36.50
CA PRO A 55 -26.32 20.31 37.64
C PRO A 55 -25.88 19.08 38.46
N ASP A 56 -26.79 18.14 38.67
CA ASP A 56 -26.60 16.99 39.57
C ASP A 56 -26.16 15.70 38.84
N CYS A 57 -25.76 15.82 37.57
CA CYS A 57 -25.32 14.67 36.79
C CYS A 57 -23.99 14.12 37.31
N ARG A 58 -23.94 12.81 37.62
CA ARG A 58 -22.73 12.10 38.05
C ARG A 58 -22.40 10.94 37.11
N ILE A 59 -21.12 10.72 36.83
CA ILE A 59 -20.66 9.59 36.02
C ILE A 59 -20.46 8.38 36.93
N VAL A 60 -21.25 7.33 36.74
CA VAL A 60 -21.13 6.08 37.50
C VAL A 60 -19.75 5.42 37.27
N ALA A 61 -19.33 4.57 38.21
CA ALA A 61 -17.94 4.15 38.35
C ALA A 61 -17.30 3.55 37.08
N ARG A 62 -18.00 2.63 36.39
CA ARG A 62 -17.42 1.89 35.26
C ARG A 62 -17.05 2.79 34.06
N PRO A 63 -17.92 3.69 33.56
CA PRO A 63 -17.52 4.74 32.61
C PRO A 63 -16.44 5.68 33.14
N ALA A 64 -16.53 6.15 34.39
CA ALA A 64 -15.55 7.08 34.97
C ALA A 64 -14.13 6.50 34.99
N GLU A 65 -13.98 5.27 35.48
CA GLU A 65 -12.74 4.50 35.51
C GLU A 65 -12.18 4.25 34.09
N LYS A 66 -13.06 3.94 33.12
CA LYS A 66 -12.69 3.80 31.71
C LYS A 66 -12.19 5.11 31.11
N ILE A 67 -12.78 6.26 31.44
CA ILE A 67 -12.32 7.58 30.99
C ILE A 67 -10.93 7.88 31.57
N LEU A 68 -10.79 7.77 32.90
CA LEU A 68 -9.53 7.99 33.62
C LEU A 68 -8.38 7.18 33.01
N LEU A 69 -8.55 5.86 32.89
CA LEU A 69 -7.56 4.95 32.30
C LEU A 69 -7.16 5.34 30.88
N LYS A 70 -8.09 5.89 30.09
CA LYS A 70 -7.88 6.19 28.66
C LYS A 70 -7.26 7.57 28.46
N LEU A 71 -7.46 8.50 29.40
CA LEU A 71 -6.68 9.75 29.50
C LEU A 71 -5.22 9.46 29.84
N CYS A 72 -4.96 8.59 30.83
CA CYS A 72 -3.61 8.11 31.16
C CYS A 72 -2.94 7.46 29.94
N LYS A 73 -3.60 6.47 29.31
CA LYS A 73 -3.07 5.74 28.14
C LYS A 73 -2.80 6.59 26.90
N ARG A 74 -3.47 7.73 26.74
CA ARG A 74 -3.23 8.66 25.62
C ARG A 74 -2.19 9.75 25.94
N GLN A 75 -1.63 9.77 27.15
CA GLN A 75 -0.75 10.84 27.62
C GLN A 75 -1.40 12.25 27.56
N VAL A 76 -2.74 12.30 27.62
CA VAL A 76 -3.51 13.56 27.69
C VAL A 76 -3.72 14.00 29.13
N PHE A 77 -3.63 13.07 30.08
CA PHE A 77 -3.83 13.32 31.51
C PHE A 77 -2.86 14.36 32.09
N LYS A 78 -3.41 15.26 32.91
CA LYS A 78 -2.70 16.17 33.81
C LYS A 78 -3.24 15.98 35.22
N GLU A 79 -2.43 16.22 36.25
CA GLU A 79 -2.86 16.04 37.65
C GLU A 79 -4.04 16.95 38.04
N GLU A 80 -4.12 18.16 37.47
CA GLU A 80 -5.24 19.11 37.61
C GLU A 80 -6.61 18.48 37.24
N PHE A 81 -6.60 17.50 36.32
CA PHE A 81 -7.80 16.80 35.88
C PHE A 81 -8.34 15.82 36.93
N LEU A 82 -7.60 15.49 37.99
CA LEU A 82 -8.12 14.65 39.08
C LEU A 82 -9.32 15.30 39.76
N ASN A 83 -9.42 16.63 39.81
CA ASN A 83 -10.61 17.31 40.34
C ASN A 83 -11.93 16.89 39.62
N LEU A 84 -11.86 16.51 38.34
CA LEU A 84 -12.99 15.98 37.56
C LEU A 84 -13.44 14.58 38.02
N PHE A 85 -12.59 13.87 38.78
CA PHE A 85 -12.85 12.55 39.35
C PHE A 85 -13.07 12.60 40.87
N SER A 86 -13.38 13.77 41.43
CA SER A 86 -13.86 13.92 42.80
C SER A 86 -15.28 13.36 42.97
N MET A 87 -15.67 13.03 44.20
CA MET A 87 -16.97 12.44 44.54
C MET A 87 -18.16 13.29 44.05
N LYS A 88 -17.97 14.61 43.91
CA LYS A 88 -18.95 15.54 43.34
C LYS A 88 -19.42 15.13 41.93
N TYR A 89 -18.52 14.63 41.08
CA TYR A 89 -18.81 14.40 39.66
C TYR A 89 -18.86 12.93 39.26
N VAL A 90 -18.22 12.04 40.02
CA VAL A 90 -18.11 10.61 39.67
C VAL A 90 -18.27 9.71 40.89
N ASP A 91 -18.61 8.46 40.63
CA ASP A 91 -18.32 7.35 41.54
C ASP A 91 -16.99 6.69 41.15
N LEU A 92 -16.28 6.10 42.11
CA LEU A 92 -15.09 5.28 41.89
C LEU A 92 -15.09 4.07 42.82
N VAL A 93 -14.75 2.89 42.30
CA VAL A 93 -14.69 1.62 43.03
C VAL A 93 -13.35 0.90 42.79
N SER A 94 -12.83 1.00 41.57
CA SER A 94 -11.62 0.34 41.06
C SER A 94 -10.72 1.26 40.19
N PRO A 95 -10.36 2.48 40.64
CA PRO A 95 -9.58 3.43 39.84
C PRO A 95 -8.20 2.89 39.43
N VAL A 96 -7.77 3.28 38.22
CA VAL A 96 -6.50 2.91 37.61
C VAL A 96 -5.72 4.16 37.19
N LEU A 97 -4.64 4.44 37.91
CA LEU A 97 -3.63 5.45 37.60
C LEU A 97 -2.36 4.76 37.11
N ARG A 98 -1.91 5.10 35.91
CA ARG A 98 -0.77 4.42 35.26
C ARG A 98 0.08 5.38 34.46
N ASP A 99 1.39 5.33 34.69
CA ASP A 99 2.41 6.05 33.91
C ASP A 99 2.17 7.58 33.85
N VAL A 100 1.62 8.15 34.93
CA VAL A 100 1.32 9.58 35.07
C VAL A 100 2.22 10.27 36.09
N VAL A 101 2.42 11.57 35.92
CA VAL A 101 2.95 12.45 36.97
C VAL A 101 1.75 12.96 37.78
N VAL A 102 1.83 12.80 39.09
CA VAL A 102 0.81 13.24 40.04
C VAL A 102 1.45 13.38 41.42
N SER A 103 1.41 14.58 41.99
CA SER A 103 1.83 14.81 43.37
C SER A 103 0.74 14.32 44.35
N PRO A 104 1.10 13.90 45.58
CA PRO A 104 0.13 13.38 46.57
C PRO A 104 -1.05 14.30 46.89
N GLN A 105 -0.87 15.63 46.77
CA GLN A 105 -1.95 16.60 47.04
C GLN A 105 -3.21 16.37 46.18
N TYR A 106 -3.05 16.03 44.89
CA TYR A 106 -4.17 15.77 43.98
C TYR A 106 -4.79 14.38 44.19
N LEU A 107 -4.05 13.43 44.76
CA LEU A 107 -4.57 12.10 45.12
C LEU A 107 -5.50 12.12 46.33
N ARG A 108 -5.53 13.22 47.11
CA ARG A 108 -6.42 13.35 48.29
C ARG A 108 -7.90 13.25 47.97
N ILE A 109 -8.32 13.45 46.72
CA ILE A 109 -9.71 13.17 46.30
C ILE A 109 -10.13 11.71 46.55
N LEU A 110 -9.16 10.78 46.60
CA LEU A 110 -9.42 9.36 46.85
C LEU A 110 -9.82 9.09 48.31
N ARG A 111 -9.63 10.09 49.20
CA ARG A 111 -10.00 10.00 50.61
C ARG A 111 -11.50 9.85 50.82
N ASP A 112 -12.30 10.48 49.95
CA ASP A 112 -13.75 10.55 50.08
C ASP A 112 -14.45 9.27 49.58
N PHE A 113 -13.74 8.40 48.85
CA PHE A 113 -14.30 7.19 48.26
C PHE A 113 -14.14 5.95 49.16
N LYS A 114 -15.00 4.95 48.92
CA LYS A 114 -14.88 3.58 49.43
C LYS A 114 -14.37 2.67 48.31
N LEU A 115 -13.05 2.65 48.11
CA LEU A 115 -12.42 1.86 47.05
C LEU A 115 -12.28 0.39 47.47
N TYR A 116 -12.61 -0.51 46.55
CA TYR A 116 -12.38 -1.95 46.70
C TYR A 116 -11.08 -2.39 46.02
N ASN A 117 -10.71 -1.73 44.93
CA ASN A 117 -9.47 -1.97 44.20
C ASN A 117 -8.74 -0.65 43.92
N LEU A 118 -7.41 -0.66 43.96
CA LEU A 118 -6.59 0.47 43.56
C LEU A 118 -5.41 -0.01 42.73
N THR A 119 -5.26 0.53 41.52
CA THR A 119 -4.07 0.33 40.69
C THR A 119 -3.34 1.65 40.52
N ALA A 120 -2.15 1.75 41.09
CA ALA A 120 -1.24 2.88 41.01
C ALA A 120 0.12 2.36 40.50
N THR A 121 0.40 2.52 39.21
CA THR A 121 1.59 1.95 38.57
C THR A 121 2.46 3.02 37.92
N SER A 122 3.76 3.02 38.23
CA SER A 122 4.75 3.99 37.70
C SER A 122 4.41 5.48 37.96
N LEU A 123 3.79 5.84 39.09
CA LEU A 123 3.61 7.27 39.43
C LEU A 123 4.96 7.85 39.86
N LYS A 124 5.39 8.98 39.27
CA LYS A 124 6.77 9.47 39.45
C LYS A 124 7.05 10.19 40.76
N GLU A 125 6.06 10.92 41.29
CA GLU A 125 6.21 11.81 42.46
C GLU A 125 5.51 11.29 43.72
N THR A 126 4.80 10.17 43.60
CA THR A 126 4.12 9.51 44.71
C THR A 126 4.86 8.21 45.04
N ASN A 127 4.97 7.89 46.33
CA ASN A 127 5.51 6.64 46.82
C ASN A 127 4.42 5.84 47.56
N LEU A 128 4.72 4.61 48.01
CA LEU A 128 3.76 3.78 48.75
C LEU A 128 3.12 4.52 49.94
N ASN A 129 3.93 5.15 50.78
CA ASN A 129 3.46 5.76 52.03
C ASN A 129 2.56 6.97 51.77
N SER A 130 2.96 7.82 50.82
CA SER A 130 2.19 8.99 50.40
C SER A 130 0.92 8.63 49.63
N LEU A 131 0.89 7.51 48.89
CA LEU A 131 -0.34 6.99 48.30
C LEU A 131 -1.33 6.56 49.40
N ILE A 132 -0.89 5.75 50.36
CA ILE A 132 -1.77 5.24 51.43
C ILE A 132 -2.22 6.35 52.39
N SER A 133 -1.42 7.39 52.62
CA SER A 133 -1.83 8.55 53.43
C SER A 133 -2.89 9.42 52.74
N CYS A 134 -3.07 9.30 51.43
CA CYS A 134 -4.15 9.96 50.68
C CYS A 134 -5.48 9.18 50.69
N LEU A 135 -5.52 7.98 51.27
CA LEU A 135 -6.73 7.16 51.35
C LEU A 135 -7.48 7.38 52.67
N GLY A 136 -8.81 7.37 52.60
CA GLY A 136 -9.70 7.49 53.76
C GLY A 136 -9.84 6.17 54.50
N GLU A 137 -10.31 6.22 55.75
CA GLU A 137 -10.48 5.06 56.63
C GLU A 137 -11.34 3.98 55.97
N ASN A 138 -12.50 4.39 55.43
CA ASN A 138 -13.39 3.56 54.61
C ASN A 138 -12.64 2.76 53.52
N THR A 139 -11.72 3.40 52.79
CA THR A 139 -10.90 2.69 51.79
C THR A 139 -9.87 1.79 52.48
N THR A 140 -9.11 2.27 53.45
CA THR A 140 -8.06 1.43 54.09
C THR A 140 -8.62 0.18 54.76
N GLU A 141 -9.86 0.22 55.26
CA GLU A 141 -10.53 -0.94 55.83
C GLU A 141 -11.16 -1.88 54.80
N ASN A 142 -11.59 -1.39 53.63
CA ASN A 142 -12.34 -2.18 52.65
C ASN A 142 -11.52 -2.58 51.39
N LEU A 143 -10.30 -2.08 51.23
CA LEU A 143 -9.47 -2.36 50.05
C LEU A 143 -9.10 -3.85 49.97
N VAL A 144 -9.54 -4.51 48.90
CA VAL A 144 -9.31 -5.94 48.62
C VAL A 144 -8.10 -6.15 47.72
N SER A 145 -7.88 -5.24 46.75
CA SER A 145 -6.76 -5.33 45.81
C SER A 145 -5.95 -4.04 45.72
N LEU A 146 -4.62 -4.17 45.79
CA LEU A 146 -3.67 -3.08 45.64
C LEU A 146 -2.56 -3.48 44.66
N ASN A 147 -2.42 -2.71 43.59
CA ASN A 147 -1.37 -2.90 42.59
C ASN A 147 -0.45 -1.68 42.54
N LEU A 148 0.82 -1.91 42.88
CA LEU A 148 1.90 -0.95 43.06
C LEU A 148 3.05 -1.22 42.08
N THR A 149 2.79 -1.87 40.93
CA THR A 149 3.86 -2.21 39.97
C THR A 149 4.70 -0.99 39.62
N ASN A 150 6.02 -1.10 39.78
CA ASN A 150 6.98 -0.04 39.48
C ASN A 150 6.76 1.27 40.28
N MET A 151 6.20 1.17 41.50
CA MET A 151 6.13 2.29 42.45
C MET A 151 7.43 2.46 43.24
N ALA A 152 7.73 3.71 43.63
CA ALA A 152 8.74 3.99 44.63
C ALA A 152 8.30 3.43 46.00
N ILE A 153 9.18 2.64 46.61
CA ILE A 153 9.06 2.15 47.99
C ILE A 153 10.35 2.57 48.70
N GLU A 154 10.19 3.23 49.84
CA GLU A 154 11.31 3.64 50.69
C GLU A 154 12.04 2.39 51.22
N GLU A 155 13.37 2.46 51.31
CA GLU A 155 14.19 1.37 51.88
C GLU A 155 14.06 1.32 53.41
N ASN A 156 13.54 2.38 54.04
CA ASN A 156 13.20 2.38 55.45
C ASN A 156 12.00 1.45 55.72
N LYS A 157 12.19 0.54 56.67
CA LYS A 157 11.33 -0.61 56.93
C LYS A 157 10.00 -0.21 57.59
N LEU A 158 10.06 0.72 58.55
CA LEU A 158 8.91 1.10 59.37
C LEU A 158 7.76 1.74 58.56
N PRO A 159 7.98 2.71 57.66
CA PRO A 159 6.91 3.30 56.86
C PRO A 159 6.13 2.29 56.02
N VAL A 160 6.82 1.33 55.39
CA VAL A 160 6.20 0.27 54.56
C VAL A 160 5.32 -0.65 55.41
N ILE A 161 5.81 -1.05 56.58
CA ILE A 161 5.10 -1.88 57.57
C ILE A 161 3.84 -1.16 58.06
N ILE A 162 3.95 0.12 58.45
CA ILE A 162 2.82 0.93 58.94
C ILE A 162 1.78 1.11 57.83
N SER A 163 2.20 1.47 56.61
CA SER A 163 1.28 1.73 55.50
C SER A 163 0.50 0.49 55.08
N LEU A 164 1.17 -0.65 54.93
CA LEU A 164 0.50 -1.90 54.52
C LEU A 164 -0.29 -2.54 55.67
N GLY A 165 0.14 -2.39 56.92
CA GLY A 165 -0.56 -2.88 58.11
C GLY A 165 -1.94 -2.24 58.36
N ARG A 166 -2.22 -1.08 57.75
CA ARG A 166 -3.57 -0.48 57.74
C ARG A 166 -4.57 -1.27 56.88
N LEU A 167 -4.11 -2.01 55.87
CA LEU A 167 -4.93 -2.64 54.84
C LEU A 167 -5.39 -4.06 55.22
N LYS A 168 -5.99 -4.23 56.41
CA LYS A 168 -6.23 -5.54 57.04
C LYS A 168 -7.10 -6.53 56.22
N ASN A 169 -7.88 -6.03 55.27
CA ASN A 169 -8.74 -6.84 54.38
C ASN A 169 -8.14 -7.12 52.99
N LEU A 170 -6.88 -6.74 52.76
CA LEU A 170 -6.23 -6.93 51.47
C LEU A 170 -6.03 -8.42 51.15
N GLN A 171 -6.56 -8.84 50.00
CA GLN A 171 -6.45 -10.21 49.49
C GLN A 171 -5.52 -10.32 48.28
N VAL A 172 -5.34 -9.24 47.53
CA VAL A 172 -4.51 -9.21 46.32
C VAL A 172 -3.49 -8.08 46.42
N LEU A 173 -2.21 -8.43 46.40
CA LEU A 173 -1.11 -7.46 46.42
C LEU A 173 -0.16 -7.70 45.24
N ASN A 174 0.19 -6.63 44.54
CA ASN A 174 1.23 -6.64 43.52
C ASN A 174 2.25 -5.54 43.81
N VAL A 175 3.46 -5.95 44.18
CA VAL A 175 4.64 -5.09 44.44
C VAL A 175 5.75 -5.33 43.41
N SER A 176 5.42 -5.88 42.24
CA SER A 176 6.41 -6.21 41.21
C SER A 176 7.17 -4.99 40.69
N ARG A 177 8.44 -5.18 40.30
CA ARG A 177 9.34 -4.11 39.82
C ARG A 177 9.58 -2.99 40.84
N THR A 178 9.53 -3.30 42.14
CA THR A 178 9.83 -2.34 43.22
C THR A 178 11.03 -2.81 44.04
N LYS A 179 11.56 -1.95 44.92
CA LYS A 179 12.66 -2.26 45.85
C LYS A 179 12.27 -3.21 47.01
N PHE A 180 11.09 -3.84 46.98
CA PHE A 180 10.61 -4.74 48.04
C PHE A 180 11.61 -5.87 48.34
N THR A 181 11.88 -6.15 49.62
CA THR A 181 12.91 -7.09 50.07
C THR A 181 12.33 -8.29 50.81
N SER A 182 13.15 -9.32 51.04
CA SER A 182 12.77 -10.51 51.84
C SER A 182 12.31 -10.15 53.27
N GLU A 183 12.85 -9.06 53.83
CA GLU A 183 12.47 -8.56 55.16
C GLU A 183 11.15 -7.79 55.14
N CYS A 184 10.88 -7.01 54.09
CA CYS A 184 9.55 -6.43 53.87
C CYS A 184 8.50 -7.55 53.79
N LEU A 185 8.81 -8.65 53.09
CA LEU A 185 7.93 -9.82 53.00
C LEU A 185 7.69 -10.48 54.37
N GLN A 186 8.75 -10.68 55.17
CA GLN A 186 8.67 -11.30 56.49
C GLN A 186 7.77 -10.54 57.48
N ASN A 187 7.70 -9.21 57.36
CA ASN A 187 6.79 -8.39 58.15
C ASN A 187 5.38 -8.34 57.54
N LEU A 188 5.28 -8.30 56.20
CA LEU A 188 4.01 -8.23 55.49
C LEU A 188 3.09 -9.42 55.75
N VAL A 189 3.62 -10.64 55.73
CA VAL A 189 2.82 -11.87 55.93
C VAL A 189 2.14 -11.90 57.31
N LYS A 190 2.77 -11.30 58.33
CA LYS A 190 2.22 -11.19 59.69
C LYS A 190 1.08 -10.16 59.79
N LEU A 191 1.12 -9.13 58.95
CA LEU A 191 0.15 -8.03 58.96
C LEU A 191 -1.07 -8.28 58.05
N LEU A 192 -0.90 -9.10 57.00
CA LEU A 192 -1.91 -9.39 55.99
C LEU A 192 -2.28 -10.88 55.94
N PRO A 193 -2.86 -11.47 57.02
CA PRO A 193 -3.17 -12.90 57.08
C PRO A 193 -4.25 -13.33 56.06
N ARG A 194 -5.04 -12.37 55.53
CA ARG A 194 -6.09 -12.61 54.52
C ARG A 194 -5.56 -12.60 53.08
N LEU A 195 -4.26 -12.46 52.87
CA LEU A 195 -3.66 -12.37 51.53
C LEU A 195 -3.80 -13.69 50.76
N ARG A 196 -4.46 -13.63 49.61
CA ARG A 196 -4.75 -14.77 48.72
C ARG A 196 -3.93 -14.78 47.44
N PHE A 197 -3.44 -13.63 47.01
CA PHE A 197 -2.67 -13.49 45.79
C PHE A 197 -1.54 -12.48 45.96
N LEU A 198 -0.32 -12.89 45.63
CA LEU A 198 0.88 -12.06 45.77
C LEU A 198 1.72 -12.08 44.48
N ASN A 199 2.03 -10.89 43.97
CA ASN A 199 3.00 -10.71 42.89
C ASN A 199 4.24 -9.95 43.38
N ILE A 200 5.37 -10.65 43.41
CA ILE A 200 6.70 -10.20 43.84
C ILE A 200 7.73 -10.21 42.69
N SER A 201 7.27 -10.31 41.45
CA SER A 201 8.12 -10.38 40.26
C SER A 201 9.12 -9.21 40.17
N ARG A 202 10.39 -9.50 39.83
CA ARG A 202 11.45 -8.48 39.68
C ARG A 202 11.57 -7.54 40.88
N THR A 203 11.59 -8.12 42.08
CA THR A 203 11.90 -7.43 43.35
C THR A 203 13.25 -7.89 43.89
N ASN A 204 13.72 -7.29 44.98
CA ASN A 204 14.98 -7.66 45.64
C ASN A 204 14.81 -8.80 46.66
N ILE A 205 13.71 -9.57 46.56
CA ILE A 205 13.51 -10.77 47.38
C ILE A 205 14.43 -11.89 46.88
N ASN A 206 15.09 -12.54 47.81
CA ASN A 206 15.95 -13.71 47.60
C ASN A 206 15.57 -14.90 48.51
N ASN A 207 14.68 -14.69 49.49
CA ASN A 207 14.13 -15.73 50.35
C ASN A 207 12.62 -15.54 50.48
N ILE A 208 11.87 -16.59 50.19
CA ILE A 208 10.40 -16.62 50.25
C ILE A 208 9.86 -17.46 51.42
N SER A 209 10.71 -17.99 52.31
CA SER A 209 10.30 -18.86 53.43
C SER A 209 9.23 -18.26 54.34
N ALA A 210 9.15 -16.92 54.41
CA ALA A 210 8.09 -16.19 55.10
C ALA A 210 6.67 -16.52 54.60
N LEU A 211 6.51 -16.97 53.35
CA LEU A 211 5.20 -17.33 52.78
C LEU A 211 4.55 -18.54 53.45
N LEU A 212 5.29 -19.33 54.23
CA LEU A 212 4.73 -20.46 55.00
C LEU A 212 3.68 -20.01 56.03
N GLU A 213 3.76 -18.77 56.51
CA GLU A 213 2.73 -18.13 57.35
C GLU A 213 1.37 -17.99 56.62
N LEU A 214 1.37 -18.01 55.29
CA LEU A 214 0.19 -17.91 54.42
C LEU A 214 -0.14 -19.24 53.72
N LYS A 215 0.42 -20.37 54.15
CA LYS A 215 0.27 -21.67 53.46
C LYS A 215 -1.19 -22.11 53.23
N SER A 216 -2.09 -21.71 54.13
CA SER A 216 -3.53 -22.02 54.13
C SER A 216 -4.41 -20.91 53.53
N THR A 217 -3.82 -19.85 52.97
CA THR A 217 -4.55 -18.71 52.39
C THR A 217 -4.05 -18.30 51.01
N LEU A 218 -2.77 -18.51 50.69
CA LEU A 218 -2.14 -18.06 49.46
C LEU A 218 -2.50 -18.95 48.26
N THR A 219 -3.56 -18.58 47.56
CA THR A 219 -4.02 -19.23 46.32
C THR A 219 -3.25 -18.88 45.06
N GLY A 220 -2.44 -17.81 45.07
CA GLY A 220 -1.67 -17.40 43.89
C GLY A 220 -0.36 -16.68 44.20
N LEU A 221 0.72 -17.11 43.55
CA LEU A 221 2.06 -16.56 43.69
C LEU A 221 2.68 -16.31 42.30
N ILE A 222 3.04 -15.06 42.03
CA ILE A 222 3.83 -14.68 40.85
C ILE A 222 5.19 -14.14 41.30
N MET A 223 6.25 -14.84 40.93
CA MET A 223 7.64 -14.53 41.26
C MET A 223 8.54 -14.47 40.02
N HIS A 224 8.00 -13.96 38.90
CA HIS A 224 8.71 -13.88 37.63
C HIS A 224 10.02 -13.06 37.75
N LYS A 225 11.15 -13.66 37.34
CA LYS A 225 12.51 -13.11 37.50
C LYS A 225 12.78 -12.60 38.94
N LEU A 226 12.61 -13.45 39.93
CA LEU A 226 13.12 -13.21 41.28
C LEU A 226 14.65 -13.40 41.33
N ASN A 227 15.36 -12.83 42.31
CA ASN A 227 16.81 -12.97 42.45
C ASN A 227 17.18 -14.29 43.16
N LEU A 228 17.11 -15.41 42.41
CA LEU A 228 17.41 -16.77 42.87
C LEU A 228 18.60 -17.35 42.10
N ASP A 229 19.75 -16.71 42.21
CA ASP A 229 20.90 -17.05 41.36
C ASP A 229 21.77 -18.21 41.84
N SER A 230 21.73 -18.59 43.13
CA SER A 230 22.41 -19.81 43.59
C SER A 230 21.50 -21.04 43.61
N PRO A 231 22.03 -22.25 43.35
CA PRO A 231 21.27 -23.51 43.45
C PRO A 231 20.63 -23.74 44.83
N GLN A 232 21.27 -23.26 45.90
CA GLN A 232 20.76 -23.36 47.27
C GLN A 232 19.52 -22.47 47.48
N LEU A 233 19.50 -21.26 46.91
CA LEU A 233 18.34 -20.37 46.97
C LEU A 233 17.17 -20.91 46.13
N LEU A 234 17.43 -21.43 44.94
CA LEU A 234 16.41 -22.11 44.13
C LEU A 234 15.82 -23.32 44.86
N SER A 235 16.67 -24.15 45.47
CA SER A 235 16.21 -25.35 46.17
C SER A 235 15.38 -25.02 47.41
N ARG A 236 15.76 -23.96 48.16
CA ARG A 236 14.96 -23.42 49.27
C ARG A 236 13.64 -22.80 48.78
N ALA A 237 13.65 -22.11 47.64
CA ALA A 237 12.45 -21.53 47.07
C ALA A 237 11.47 -22.64 46.62
N LEU A 238 11.95 -23.64 45.89
CA LEU A 238 11.12 -24.79 45.50
C LEU A 238 10.63 -25.55 46.73
N SER A 239 11.49 -25.84 47.72
CA SER A 239 11.03 -26.50 48.96
C SER A 239 9.96 -25.69 49.69
N THR A 240 10.05 -24.35 49.69
CA THR A 240 9.00 -23.48 50.28
C THR A 240 7.70 -23.57 49.50
N ILE A 241 7.77 -23.53 48.16
CA ILE A 241 6.59 -23.57 47.27
C ILE A 241 5.80 -24.86 47.48
N LEU A 242 6.48 -26.01 47.61
CA LEU A 242 5.85 -27.32 47.77
C LEU A 242 4.98 -27.46 49.03
N GLU A 243 5.18 -26.60 50.04
CA GLU A 243 4.40 -26.61 51.29
C GLU A 243 3.18 -25.65 51.26
N LEU A 244 2.96 -24.92 50.16
CA LEU A 244 1.83 -24.01 49.98
C LEU A 244 0.60 -24.75 49.41
N SER A 245 -0.11 -25.49 50.27
CA SER A 245 -1.18 -26.43 49.84
C SER A 245 -2.34 -25.81 49.07
N GLU A 246 -2.70 -24.56 49.36
CA GLU A 246 -3.84 -23.87 48.72
C GLU A 246 -3.54 -23.27 47.34
N LEU A 247 -2.32 -23.46 46.83
CA LEU A 247 -1.84 -22.76 45.65
C LEU A 247 -2.52 -23.25 44.36
N ARG A 248 -3.15 -22.32 43.65
CA ARG A 248 -3.88 -22.52 42.38
C ARG A 248 -3.14 -21.95 41.17
N VAL A 249 -2.44 -20.84 41.38
CA VAL A 249 -1.66 -20.14 40.36
C VAL A 249 -0.22 -19.98 40.82
N LEU A 250 0.72 -20.56 40.09
CA LEU A 250 2.16 -20.42 40.34
C LEU A 250 2.86 -19.94 39.07
N ASP A 251 3.56 -18.81 39.17
CA ASP A 251 4.46 -18.32 38.12
C ASP A 251 5.87 -18.17 38.68
N VAL A 252 6.71 -19.11 38.25
CA VAL A 252 8.14 -19.24 38.54
C VAL A 252 8.98 -18.92 37.29
N SER A 253 8.41 -18.22 36.31
CA SER A 253 9.08 -17.95 35.05
C SER A 253 10.31 -17.05 35.23
N SER A 254 11.39 -17.38 34.54
CA SER A 254 12.64 -16.62 34.59
C SER A 254 13.17 -16.37 33.18
N ALA A 255 14.31 -15.69 33.07
CA ALA A 255 14.91 -15.49 31.77
C ALA A 255 16.41 -15.69 31.77
N GLY A 256 16.86 -16.29 30.68
CA GLY A 256 18.26 -16.55 30.38
C GLY A 256 18.58 -18.03 30.55
N ASP A 257 19.30 -18.55 29.57
CA ASP A 257 19.97 -19.85 29.60
C ASP A 257 21.14 -19.78 30.59
N LYS A 258 20.82 -19.72 31.89
CA LYS A 258 21.79 -19.86 32.96
C LYS A 258 22.00 -21.34 33.17
N ASP A 259 23.22 -21.82 32.92
CA ASP A 259 23.62 -23.19 33.23
C ASP A 259 23.37 -23.48 34.72
N ARG A 260 22.41 -24.36 35.00
CA ARG A 260 21.94 -24.67 36.35
C ARG A 260 21.71 -26.18 36.48
N PRO A 261 22.23 -26.83 37.53
CA PRO A 261 21.92 -28.22 37.81
C PRO A 261 20.43 -28.40 38.13
N ARG A 262 19.86 -29.56 37.79
CA ARG A 262 18.48 -29.93 38.15
C ARG A 262 18.28 -29.81 39.65
N CYS A 263 17.23 -29.10 40.05
CA CYS A 263 16.96 -28.85 41.47
C CYS A 263 16.55 -30.16 42.18
N SER A 264 17.06 -30.36 43.41
CA SER A 264 16.86 -31.59 44.19
C SER A 264 15.40 -31.88 44.57
N TYR A 265 14.52 -30.88 44.53
CA TYR A 265 13.12 -31.01 44.88
C TYR A 265 12.19 -31.24 43.66
N VAL A 266 12.73 -31.36 42.43
CA VAL A 266 11.92 -31.59 41.22
C VAL A 266 11.18 -32.94 41.28
N ASP A 267 11.77 -33.98 41.87
CA ASP A 267 11.10 -35.28 42.02
C ASP A 267 9.88 -35.21 42.96
N ARG A 268 9.91 -34.34 43.99
CA ARG A 268 8.74 -34.04 44.84
C ARG A 268 7.68 -33.22 44.08
N LEU A 269 8.10 -32.23 43.29
CA LEU A 269 7.19 -31.42 42.46
C LEU A 269 6.36 -32.30 41.50
N CYS A 270 6.92 -33.41 41.03
CA CYS A 270 6.25 -34.31 40.08
C CYS A 270 5.38 -35.40 40.76
N GLN A 271 5.16 -35.38 42.08
CA GLN A 271 4.37 -36.40 42.80
C GLN A 271 2.85 -36.12 42.78
N ARG A 272 2.04 -37.17 42.94
CA ARG A 272 0.57 -37.17 42.77
C ARG A 272 -0.23 -36.40 43.84
N GLU A 273 0.42 -36.01 44.93
CA GLU A 273 -0.18 -35.28 46.06
C GLU A 273 0.41 -33.87 46.22
N CYS A 274 1.34 -33.50 45.34
CA CYS A 274 1.92 -32.16 45.33
C CYS A 274 0.90 -31.14 44.83
N LEU A 275 0.84 -29.95 45.47
CA LEU A 275 0.04 -28.79 45.05
C LEU A 275 -1.35 -29.16 44.49
N PRO A 276 -2.23 -29.84 45.27
CA PRO A 276 -3.42 -30.55 44.76
C PRO A 276 -4.49 -29.63 44.15
N HIS A 277 -4.38 -28.32 44.34
CA HIS A 277 -5.31 -27.32 43.81
C HIS A 277 -4.75 -26.51 42.63
N LEU A 278 -3.56 -26.85 42.14
CA LEU A 278 -2.87 -26.11 41.09
C LEU A 278 -3.61 -26.25 39.74
N THR A 279 -3.99 -25.11 39.17
CA THR A 279 -4.61 -25.01 37.83
C THR A 279 -3.73 -24.28 36.83
N HIS A 280 -2.79 -23.45 37.29
CA HIS A 280 -1.90 -22.66 36.42
C HIS A 280 -0.45 -22.77 36.89
N PHE A 281 0.45 -23.23 36.01
CA PHE A 281 1.88 -23.34 36.28
C PHE A 281 2.72 -22.71 35.15
N ASP A 282 3.25 -21.50 35.37
CA ASP A 282 4.18 -20.85 34.44
C ASP A 282 5.63 -21.10 34.88
N ILE A 283 6.35 -21.93 34.11
CA ILE A 283 7.77 -22.23 34.30
C ILE A 283 8.59 -21.85 33.04
N CYS A 284 8.12 -20.87 32.26
CA CYS A 284 8.86 -20.36 31.11
C CYS A 284 10.28 -19.91 31.50
N GLY A 285 11.31 -20.35 30.78
CA GLY A 285 12.72 -20.23 31.19
C GLY A 285 13.28 -21.41 32.00
N ASN A 286 12.46 -22.43 32.29
CA ASN A 286 12.82 -23.68 32.97
C ASN A 286 13.77 -23.55 34.18
N GLN A 287 13.49 -22.63 35.12
CA GLN A 287 14.49 -22.23 36.13
C GLN A 287 14.89 -23.33 37.15
N PHE A 288 14.18 -24.46 37.18
CA PHE A 288 14.51 -25.62 38.03
C PHE A 288 15.18 -26.78 37.24
N SER A 289 15.43 -26.57 35.94
CA SER A 289 15.99 -27.52 34.98
C SER A 289 15.23 -28.86 34.94
N LEU A 290 13.90 -28.80 34.74
CA LEU A 290 13.06 -29.97 34.46
C LEU A 290 13.46 -30.56 33.10
N ARG A 291 13.38 -31.88 32.98
CA ARG A 291 13.41 -32.61 31.70
C ARG A 291 12.00 -32.80 31.16
N LEU A 292 11.87 -33.18 29.89
CA LEU A 292 10.60 -33.54 29.25
C LEU A 292 9.84 -34.62 30.04
N THR A 293 10.55 -35.59 30.63
CA THR A 293 9.95 -36.63 31.48
C THR A 293 9.40 -36.07 32.79
N ASP A 294 10.08 -35.09 33.38
CA ASP A 294 9.62 -34.42 34.59
C ASP A 294 8.32 -33.62 34.30
N VAL A 295 8.28 -32.89 33.18
CA VAL A 295 7.07 -32.17 32.70
C VAL A 295 5.91 -33.14 32.41
N LYS A 296 6.16 -34.26 31.72
CA LYS A 296 5.14 -35.28 31.42
C LYS A 296 4.57 -35.91 32.69
N ASN A 297 5.41 -36.21 33.68
CA ASN A 297 4.99 -36.74 34.97
C ASN A 297 4.19 -35.71 35.77
N PHE A 298 4.63 -34.45 35.77
CA PHE A 298 3.92 -33.35 36.42
C PHE A 298 2.49 -33.19 35.86
N ILE A 299 2.33 -33.06 34.53
CA ILE A 299 1.02 -32.92 33.88
C ILE A 299 0.11 -34.12 34.22
N LYS A 300 0.62 -35.35 34.08
CA LYS A 300 -0.13 -36.58 34.40
C LYS A 300 -0.64 -36.62 35.85
N ASN A 301 0.10 -36.03 36.78
CA ASN A 301 -0.21 -36.05 38.21
C ASN A 301 -1.06 -34.85 38.68
N HIS A 302 -1.29 -33.84 37.84
CA HIS A 302 -2.11 -32.66 38.14
C HIS A 302 -3.32 -32.57 37.18
N PRO A 303 -4.41 -33.34 37.40
CA PRO A 303 -5.53 -33.44 36.45
C PRO A 303 -6.38 -32.16 36.34
N ASN A 304 -6.26 -31.22 37.28
CA ASN A 304 -7.00 -29.95 37.28
C ASN A 304 -6.24 -28.81 36.56
N LEU A 305 -5.16 -29.13 35.85
CA LEU A 305 -4.24 -28.17 35.25
C LEU A 305 -4.84 -27.56 33.97
N GLU A 306 -5.18 -26.28 34.02
CA GLU A 306 -5.75 -25.50 32.90
C GLU A 306 -4.65 -24.83 32.04
N PHE A 307 -3.48 -24.54 32.63
CA PHE A 307 -2.40 -23.82 31.95
C PHE A 307 -0.98 -24.28 32.34
N VAL A 308 -0.10 -24.43 31.34
CA VAL A 308 1.35 -24.62 31.54
C VAL A 308 2.21 -23.69 30.66
N GLY A 309 3.13 -22.96 31.28
CA GLY A 309 4.11 -22.12 30.59
C GLY A 309 5.43 -22.85 30.35
N LEU A 310 5.74 -23.22 29.10
CA LEU A 310 6.96 -23.95 28.69
C LEU A 310 7.81 -23.22 27.62
N ALA A 311 7.56 -21.93 27.37
CA ALA A 311 8.34 -21.12 26.42
C ALA A 311 9.69 -20.64 26.98
N VAL A 312 10.63 -20.32 26.08
CA VAL A 312 12.05 -20.06 26.35
C VAL A 312 12.68 -21.24 27.10
N TRP A 313 12.62 -22.44 26.51
CA TRP A 313 13.33 -23.62 27.01
C TRP A 313 14.86 -23.41 26.92
N PRO A 314 15.70 -24.04 27.77
CA PRO A 314 17.15 -23.85 27.73
C PRO A 314 17.79 -24.44 26.46
N SER A 315 18.84 -23.81 25.92
CA SER A 315 19.41 -24.20 24.60
C SER A 315 19.96 -25.63 24.60
N ARG A 316 20.51 -26.08 25.73
CA ARG A 316 20.98 -27.47 25.91
C ARG A 316 19.86 -28.51 25.79
N GLN A 317 18.62 -28.10 26.02
CA GLN A 317 17.42 -28.94 25.97
C GLN A 317 16.58 -28.69 24.70
N TYR A 318 17.11 -28.00 23.67
CA TYR A 318 16.36 -27.77 22.42
C TYR A 318 15.92 -29.07 21.71
N HIS A 319 16.61 -30.18 21.94
CA HIS A 319 16.18 -31.51 21.48
C HIS A 319 14.83 -31.96 22.08
N GLU A 320 14.42 -31.41 23.23
CA GLU A 320 13.14 -31.71 23.88
C GLU A 320 11.96 -30.92 23.28
N LEU A 321 12.20 -29.87 22.48
CA LEU A 321 11.14 -28.98 21.97
C LEU A 321 10.08 -29.72 21.15
N GLN A 322 10.48 -30.73 20.38
CA GLN A 322 9.54 -31.58 19.64
C GLN A 322 8.64 -32.40 20.57
N GLY A 323 9.18 -32.85 21.72
CA GLY A 323 8.42 -33.55 22.75
C GLY A 323 7.47 -32.63 23.50
N ILE A 324 7.86 -31.37 23.76
CA ILE A 324 6.98 -30.35 24.34
C ILE A 324 5.82 -30.03 23.38
N TYR A 325 6.10 -29.90 22.08
CA TYR A 325 5.06 -29.75 21.06
C TYR A 325 4.11 -30.96 21.07
N GLN A 326 4.63 -32.19 21.07
CA GLN A 326 3.81 -33.40 21.15
C GLN A 326 2.93 -33.44 22.41
N LEU A 327 3.45 -33.06 23.58
CA LEU A 327 2.64 -32.95 24.81
C LEU A 327 1.45 -31.98 24.67
N SER A 328 1.59 -30.91 23.88
CA SER A 328 0.48 -29.98 23.63
C SER A 328 -0.64 -30.56 22.73
N LEU A 329 -0.31 -31.59 21.94
CA LEU A 329 -1.27 -32.38 21.16
C LEU A 329 -1.90 -33.48 22.02
N ASP A 330 -1.11 -34.13 22.89
CA ASP A 330 -1.57 -35.16 23.83
C ASP A 330 -2.55 -34.60 24.89
N TYR A 331 -2.40 -33.33 25.30
CA TYR A 331 -3.19 -32.66 26.33
C TYR A 331 -3.90 -31.38 25.82
N PRO A 332 -4.82 -31.48 24.84
CA PRO A 332 -5.36 -30.32 24.12
C PRO A 332 -6.29 -29.43 24.97
N HIS A 333 -6.76 -29.93 26.11
CA HIS A 333 -7.55 -29.21 27.10
C HIS A 333 -6.71 -28.25 27.97
N ILE A 334 -5.39 -28.44 28.01
CA ILE A 334 -4.46 -27.59 28.75
C ILE A 334 -3.95 -26.51 27.81
N ALA A 335 -4.13 -25.24 28.17
CA ALA A 335 -3.51 -24.15 27.43
C ALA A 335 -1.99 -24.17 27.67
N MET A 336 -1.19 -24.27 26.62
CA MET A 336 0.27 -24.30 26.74
C MET A 336 0.92 -23.16 25.95
N THR A 337 2.04 -22.64 26.45
CA THR A 337 2.97 -21.81 25.65
C THR A 337 4.26 -22.58 25.42
N GLY A 338 4.89 -22.39 24.28
CA GLY A 338 6.16 -23.04 23.96
C GLY A 338 6.90 -22.36 22.82
N ASP A 339 7.97 -23.02 22.37
CA ASP A 339 8.95 -22.50 21.41
C ASP A 339 8.87 -23.18 20.03
N ARG A 340 7.93 -24.10 19.83
CA ARG A 340 7.73 -24.83 18.58
C ARG A 340 6.25 -25.07 18.31
N GLY A 341 5.81 -24.90 17.07
CA GLY A 341 4.42 -25.14 16.65
C GLY A 341 3.51 -23.92 16.78
N GLU A 342 2.66 -23.69 15.77
CA GLU A 342 1.86 -22.46 15.62
C GLU A 342 1.01 -22.13 16.84
N LYS A 343 0.24 -23.10 17.35
CA LYS A 343 -0.62 -22.94 18.54
C LYS A 343 0.16 -22.53 19.79
N LEU A 344 1.34 -23.11 20.02
CA LEU A 344 2.20 -22.81 21.17
C LEU A 344 2.85 -21.43 21.04
N LEU A 345 3.31 -21.06 19.85
CA LEU A 345 3.93 -19.76 19.58
C LEU A 345 2.89 -18.62 19.58
N LEU A 346 1.69 -18.85 19.06
CA LEU A 346 0.54 -17.97 19.18
C LEU A 346 0.18 -17.73 20.65
N ALA A 347 0.14 -18.79 21.47
CA ALA A 347 -0.06 -18.67 22.91
C ALA A 347 1.08 -17.88 23.58
N THR A 348 2.33 -18.12 23.19
CA THR A 348 3.50 -17.35 23.67
C THR A 348 3.36 -15.86 23.36
N LEU A 349 3.07 -15.47 22.11
CA LEU A 349 2.89 -14.07 21.70
C LEU A 349 1.69 -13.39 22.38
N THR A 350 0.57 -14.11 22.53
CA THR A 350 -0.69 -13.53 23.06
C THR A 350 -0.70 -13.39 24.58
N ARG A 351 -0.02 -14.27 25.31
CA ARG A 351 0.07 -14.23 26.79
C ARG A 351 1.23 -13.35 27.28
N ASN A 352 2.36 -13.31 26.56
CA ASN A 352 3.57 -12.60 27.01
C ASN A 352 3.72 -11.16 26.48
N LYS A 353 2.61 -10.46 26.17
CA LYS A 353 2.56 -9.10 25.57
C LYS A 353 3.53 -8.07 26.16
N ASP A 354 3.78 -8.12 27.48
CA ASP A 354 4.67 -7.19 28.22
C ASP A 354 6.04 -7.80 28.61
N ARG A 355 6.33 -9.05 28.19
CA ARG A 355 7.54 -9.79 28.56
C ARG A 355 8.45 -10.01 27.35
N ARG A 356 9.17 -8.94 26.95
CA ARG A 356 10.13 -8.84 25.83
C ARG A 356 10.83 -10.16 25.42
N ILE A 357 11.50 -10.85 26.34
CA ILE A 357 12.37 -12.01 26.01
C ILE A 357 11.59 -13.17 25.38
N TYR A 358 10.40 -13.50 25.89
CA TYR A 358 9.56 -14.55 25.30
C TYR A 358 9.01 -14.13 23.93
N LEU A 359 8.78 -12.83 23.72
CA LEU A 359 8.37 -12.31 22.40
C LEU A 359 9.53 -12.33 21.39
N GLN A 360 10.76 -12.05 21.83
CA GLN A 360 11.98 -12.16 21.00
C GLN A 360 12.24 -13.62 20.61
N SER A 361 12.17 -14.54 21.57
CA SER A 361 12.31 -15.97 21.31
C SER A 361 11.21 -16.49 20.39
N ALA A 362 9.94 -16.14 20.64
CA ALA A 362 8.85 -16.50 19.73
C ALA A 362 9.05 -15.97 18.31
N PHE A 363 9.49 -14.72 18.12
CA PHE A 363 9.80 -14.20 16.78
C PHE A 363 10.97 -14.92 16.12
N HIS A 364 12.01 -15.30 16.87
CA HIS A 364 13.11 -16.11 16.35
C HIS A 364 12.62 -17.50 15.91
N ASN A 365 11.87 -18.20 16.77
CA ASN A 365 11.37 -19.54 16.46
C ASN A 365 10.40 -19.53 15.26
N ILE A 366 9.47 -18.57 15.18
CA ILE A 366 8.60 -18.39 14.00
C ILE A 366 9.45 -18.09 12.75
N PHE A 367 10.53 -17.31 12.86
CA PHE A 367 11.42 -17.06 11.73
C PHE A 367 12.12 -18.33 11.25
N GLU A 368 12.73 -19.12 12.15
CA GLU A 368 13.40 -20.39 11.81
C GLU A 368 12.41 -21.38 11.18
N GLU A 369 11.24 -21.55 11.79
CA GLU A 369 10.16 -22.41 11.29
C GLU A 369 9.69 -21.97 9.90
N THR A 370 9.38 -20.68 9.71
CA THR A 370 8.88 -20.18 8.41
C THR A 370 9.96 -20.05 7.33
N ALA A 371 11.24 -20.08 7.68
CA ALA A 371 12.35 -19.91 6.74
C ALA A 371 12.51 -21.09 5.78
N SER A 372 12.32 -22.33 6.24
CA SER A 372 12.58 -23.58 5.51
C SER A 372 11.61 -23.90 4.36
N ARG A 373 10.51 -23.14 4.23
CA ARG A 373 9.37 -23.36 3.29
C ARG A 373 8.46 -24.56 3.62
N ASP A 374 8.97 -25.60 4.27
CA ASP A 374 8.21 -26.83 4.63
C ASP A 374 7.14 -26.61 5.72
N TRP A 375 7.07 -25.41 6.29
CA TRP A 375 6.19 -25.06 7.43
C TRP A 375 4.69 -25.15 7.16
N LEU A 376 4.26 -24.81 5.95
CA LEU A 376 2.87 -25.03 5.51
C LEU A 376 2.90 -26.09 4.42
N ASN A 377 2.23 -27.21 4.67
CA ASN A 377 2.01 -28.24 3.66
C ASN A 377 1.31 -27.60 2.43
N PRO A 378 1.97 -27.50 1.27
CA PRO A 378 1.36 -26.90 0.07
C PRO A 378 0.12 -27.65 -0.38
N ASP A 379 0.09 -28.97 -0.15
CA ASP A 379 -1.02 -29.83 -0.51
C ASP A 379 -2.28 -29.48 0.29
N LEU A 380 -2.18 -29.13 1.59
CA LEU A 380 -3.35 -28.69 2.37
C LEU A 380 -3.97 -27.40 1.79
N LEU A 381 -3.15 -26.48 1.29
CA LEU A 381 -3.61 -25.22 0.69
C LEU A 381 -4.13 -25.42 -0.75
N ALA A 382 -3.57 -26.36 -1.50
CA ALA A 382 -4.12 -26.78 -2.79
C ALA A 382 -5.45 -27.53 -2.61
N PHE A 383 -5.55 -28.39 -1.59
CA PHE A 383 -6.76 -29.13 -1.23
C PHE A 383 -7.89 -28.17 -0.81
N PHE A 384 -7.56 -27.05 -0.14
CA PHE A 384 -8.49 -25.94 0.09
C PHE A 384 -9.07 -25.34 -1.19
N ARG A 385 -8.25 -25.12 -2.24
CA ARG A 385 -8.75 -24.65 -3.54
C ARG A 385 -9.71 -25.68 -4.15
N VAL A 386 -9.37 -26.96 -4.08
CA VAL A 386 -10.22 -28.05 -4.57
C VAL A 386 -11.54 -28.11 -3.79
N ILE A 387 -11.53 -28.01 -2.46
CA ILE A 387 -12.73 -28.00 -1.62
C ILE A 387 -13.64 -26.81 -1.95
N LEU A 388 -13.10 -25.59 -2.05
CA LEU A 388 -13.86 -24.40 -2.37
C LEU A 388 -14.47 -24.47 -3.79
N LEU A 389 -13.71 -24.91 -4.79
CA LEU A 389 -14.21 -25.10 -6.15
C LEU A 389 -15.26 -26.22 -6.23
N ALA A 390 -15.00 -27.37 -5.62
CA ALA A 390 -15.92 -28.51 -5.63
C ALA A 390 -17.26 -28.19 -4.95
N SER A 391 -17.25 -27.38 -3.88
CA SER A 391 -18.46 -26.90 -3.20
C SER A 391 -19.39 -26.06 -4.08
N SER A 392 -18.87 -25.52 -5.20
CA SER A 392 -19.64 -24.74 -6.18
C SER A 392 -20.04 -25.50 -7.44
N ILE A 393 -19.57 -26.75 -7.64
CA ILE A 393 -19.65 -27.45 -8.94
C ILE A 393 -20.31 -28.84 -8.85
N ILE A 394 -20.23 -29.55 -7.72
CA ILE A 394 -20.62 -30.98 -7.66
C ILE A 394 -21.75 -31.23 -6.66
N GLY A 395 -22.83 -31.89 -7.12
CA GLY A 395 -23.85 -32.47 -6.24
C GLY A 395 -23.33 -33.76 -5.60
N PHE A 396 -23.02 -33.71 -4.31
CA PHE A 396 -22.44 -34.85 -3.58
C PHE A 396 -23.46 -35.91 -3.16
N THR A 397 -23.03 -37.16 -3.08
CA THR A 397 -23.83 -38.25 -2.49
C THR A 397 -23.64 -38.32 -0.97
N ALA A 398 -24.61 -38.90 -0.26
CA ALA A 398 -24.64 -38.89 1.21
C ALA A 398 -23.47 -39.62 1.90
N GLY A 399 -22.73 -40.48 1.19
CA GLY A 399 -21.61 -41.26 1.73
C GLY A 399 -20.31 -40.46 1.92
N ASP A 400 -20.07 -39.46 1.07
CA ASP A 400 -18.78 -38.73 1.01
C ASP A 400 -18.70 -37.55 2.01
N ILE A 401 -19.88 -37.09 2.46
CA ILE A 401 -20.05 -35.90 3.31
C ILE A 401 -19.21 -35.94 4.59
N PRO A 402 -19.12 -37.04 5.38
CA PRO A 402 -18.42 -37.03 6.66
C PRO A 402 -16.90 -36.87 6.53
N ILE A 403 -16.30 -37.51 5.53
CA ILE A 403 -14.85 -37.44 5.26
C ILE A 403 -14.50 -36.04 4.73
N PHE A 404 -15.32 -35.51 3.83
CA PHE A 404 -15.14 -34.16 3.30
C PHE A 404 -15.32 -33.08 4.37
N LEU A 405 -16.31 -33.21 5.27
CA LEU A 405 -16.47 -32.32 6.43
C LEU A 405 -15.22 -32.38 7.34
N GLY A 406 -14.75 -33.59 7.67
CA GLY A 406 -13.57 -33.79 8.52
C GLY A 406 -12.32 -33.09 7.94
N LEU A 407 -12.02 -33.34 6.67
CA LEU A 407 -10.88 -32.71 5.98
C LEU A 407 -11.07 -31.19 5.85
N THR A 408 -12.27 -30.71 5.55
CA THR A 408 -12.58 -29.27 5.46
C THR A 408 -12.41 -28.58 6.81
N ILE A 409 -12.84 -29.20 7.91
CA ILE A 409 -12.71 -28.67 9.28
C ILE A 409 -11.23 -28.63 9.72
N ILE A 410 -10.46 -29.69 9.45
CA ILE A 410 -9.02 -29.74 9.76
C ILE A 410 -8.28 -28.62 9.01
N SER A 411 -8.53 -28.49 7.71
CA SER A 411 -7.97 -27.42 6.87
C SER A 411 -8.36 -26.04 7.38
N LEU A 412 -9.66 -25.79 7.63
CA LEU A 412 -10.17 -24.51 8.19
C LEU A 412 -9.50 -24.17 9.54
N SER A 413 -9.29 -25.17 10.40
CA SER A 413 -8.58 -24.99 11.67
C SER A 413 -7.15 -24.52 11.44
N ALA A 414 -6.37 -25.22 10.60
CA ALA A 414 -4.97 -24.88 10.32
C ALA A 414 -4.81 -23.48 9.70
N ALA A 415 -5.63 -23.12 8.70
CA ALA A 415 -5.59 -21.78 8.13
C ALA A 415 -5.97 -20.69 9.16
N SER A 416 -6.87 -21.00 10.09
CA SER A 416 -7.25 -20.05 11.15
C SER A 416 -6.11 -19.79 12.14
N GLU A 417 -5.33 -20.81 12.52
CA GLU A 417 -4.19 -20.68 13.44
C GLU A 417 -3.07 -19.84 12.82
N TYR A 418 -2.73 -20.07 11.55
CA TYR A 418 -1.79 -19.26 10.78
C TYR A 418 -2.19 -17.77 10.72
N PHE A 419 -3.46 -17.45 10.39
CA PHE A 419 -3.92 -16.06 10.37
C PHE A 419 -3.90 -15.40 11.76
N LEU A 420 -4.23 -16.15 12.82
CA LEU A 420 -4.15 -15.68 14.20
C LEU A 420 -2.70 -15.44 14.64
N LEU A 421 -1.76 -16.30 14.25
CA LEU A 421 -0.32 -16.15 14.49
C LEU A 421 0.20 -14.87 13.83
N PHE A 422 -0.11 -14.66 12.56
CA PHE A 422 0.30 -13.44 11.84
C PHE A 422 -0.33 -12.17 12.44
N GLN A 423 -1.62 -12.24 12.83
CA GLN A 423 -2.29 -11.16 13.56
C GLN A 423 -1.62 -10.86 14.92
N ALA A 424 -1.13 -11.88 15.62
CA ALA A 424 -0.38 -11.72 16.87
C ALA A 424 0.99 -11.07 16.64
N VAL A 425 1.73 -11.46 15.60
CA VAL A 425 2.99 -10.83 15.19
C VAL A 425 2.80 -9.33 14.95
N LEU A 426 1.83 -8.95 14.10
CA LEU A 426 1.53 -7.54 13.80
C LEU A 426 1.07 -6.76 15.05
N ARG A 427 0.35 -7.41 15.98
CA ARG A 427 -0.05 -6.81 17.27
C ARG A 427 1.18 -6.55 18.15
N VAL A 428 2.11 -7.49 18.23
CA VAL A 428 3.35 -7.37 19.02
C VAL A 428 4.26 -6.28 18.44
N MET A 429 4.46 -6.24 17.12
CA MET A 429 5.22 -5.16 16.46
C MET A 429 4.61 -3.79 16.77
N ARG A 430 3.28 -3.64 16.70
CA ARG A 430 2.60 -2.37 17.01
C ARG A 430 2.77 -1.95 18.48
N LEU A 431 2.73 -2.90 19.42
CA LEU A 431 2.94 -2.62 20.85
C LEU A 431 4.38 -2.23 21.18
N HIS A 432 5.35 -2.71 20.40
CA HIS A 432 6.78 -2.52 20.62
C HIS A 432 7.47 -1.72 19.51
N MET A 433 6.75 -0.83 18.82
CA MET A 433 7.27 -0.05 17.68
C MET A 433 8.55 0.74 18.02
N ASN A 434 8.70 1.18 19.27
CA ASN A 434 9.89 1.89 19.76
C ASN A 434 11.07 0.97 20.14
N ARG A 435 11.00 -0.34 19.84
CA ARG A 435 12.04 -1.34 20.18
C ARG A 435 12.59 -1.96 18.91
N GLN A 436 13.67 -1.38 18.41
CA GLN A 436 14.37 -1.77 17.18
C GLN A 436 14.53 -3.30 17.00
N GLU A 437 15.05 -4.02 18.00
CA GLU A 437 15.23 -5.48 17.94
C GLU A 437 13.92 -6.26 17.71
N MET A 438 12.81 -5.79 18.29
CA MET A 438 11.49 -6.41 18.10
C MET A 438 10.99 -6.20 16.66
N ILE A 439 11.25 -5.03 16.09
CA ILE A 439 10.79 -4.68 14.73
C ILE A 439 11.70 -5.31 13.67
N LEU A 440 13.00 -5.46 13.93
CA LEU A 440 13.91 -6.23 13.06
C LEU A 440 13.47 -7.69 12.93
N ALA A 441 13.26 -8.38 14.06
CA ALA A 441 12.77 -9.76 14.05
C ALA A 441 11.33 -9.86 13.51
N GLY A 442 10.44 -8.94 13.91
CA GLY A 442 9.07 -8.89 13.43
C GLY A 442 8.96 -8.68 11.92
N THR A 443 9.76 -7.79 11.32
CA THR A 443 9.76 -7.57 9.86
C THR A 443 10.29 -8.77 9.08
N ALA A 444 11.24 -9.53 9.62
CA ALA A 444 11.69 -10.79 9.02
C ALA A 444 10.55 -11.84 9.00
N VAL A 445 9.83 -11.97 10.12
CA VAL A 445 8.65 -12.84 10.21
C VAL A 445 7.53 -12.38 9.28
N VAL A 446 7.23 -11.07 9.20
CA VAL A 446 6.23 -10.52 8.27
C VAL A 446 6.58 -10.91 6.84
N TYR A 447 7.83 -10.68 6.40
CA TYR A 447 8.29 -11.07 5.06
C TYR A 447 8.08 -12.57 4.79
N ASN A 448 8.48 -13.44 5.72
CA ASN A 448 8.30 -14.89 5.57
C ASN A 448 6.82 -15.30 5.51
N LEU A 449 5.92 -14.60 6.21
CA LEU A 449 4.47 -14.82 6.17
C LEU A 449 3.77 -14.15 4.98
N THR A 450 4.47 -13.31 4.20
CA THR A 450 3.93 -12.65 2.99
C THR A 450 4.64 -13.03 1.70
N ARG A 451 5.46 -14.08 1.69
CA ARG A 451 6.17 -14.56 0.47
C ARG A 451 5.41 -15.70 -0.23
N GLY A 452 5.61 -15.84 -1.53
CA GLY A 452 5.03 -16.93 -2.34
C GLY A 452 3.50 -16.93 -2.41
N GLU A 453 2.91 -18.05 -2.83
CA GLU A 453 1.45 -18.18 -3.05
C GLU A 453 0.60 -17.97 -1.79
N GLN A 454 1.15 -18.23 -0.60
CA GLN A 454 0.48 -18.02 0.69
C GLN A 454 -0.04 -16.58 0.83
N SER A 455 0.72 -15.61 0.31
CA SER A 455 0.35 -14.20 0.32
C SER A 455 -0.98 -13.92 -0.41
N ALA A 456 -1.31 -14.70 -1.46
CA ALA A 456 -2.57 -14.57 -2.22
C ALA A 456 -3.80 -15.05 -1.43
N GLN A 457 -3.59 -15.84 -0.39
CA GLN A 457 -4.63 -16.42 0.47
C GLN A 457 -4.90 -15.57 1.73
N LEU A 458 -3.99 -14.64 2.06
CA LEU A 458 -4.16 -13.72 3.19
C LEU A 458 -5.42 -12.85 3.04
N PRO A 459 -6.24 -12.72 4.10
CA PRO A 459 -7.35 -11.77 4.15
C PRO A 459 -6.89 -10.33 3.94
N LEU A 460 -7.66 -9.53 3.18
CA LEU A 460 -7.27 -8.17 2.80
C LEU A 460 -7.02 -7.25 4.01
N ASP A 461 -7.80 -7.33 5.10
CA ASP A 461 -7.51 -6.56 6.34
C ASP A 461 -6.12 -6.88 6.89
N LEU A 462 -5.77 -8.16 6.93
CA LEU A 462 -4.51 -8.64 7.50
C LEU A 462 -3.32 -8.21 6.63
N LEU A 463 -3.47 -8.31 5.30
CA LEU A 463 -2.49 -7.81 4.33
C LEU A 463 -2.31 -6.27 4.42
N ASN A 464 -3.40 -5.51 4.47
CA ASN A 464 -3.37 -4.05 4.61
C ASN A 464 -2.69 -3.63 5.92
N ARG A 465 -2.95 -4.37 7.01
CA ARG A 465 -2.29 -4.18 8.30
C ARG A 465 -0.82 -4.56 8.28
N ALA A 466 -0.43 -5.58 7.51
CA ALA A 466 0.97 -5.92 7.31
C ALA A 466 1.70 -4.77 6.61
N VAL A 467 1.24 -4.36 5.42
CA VAL A 467 1.82 -3.24 4.66
C VAL A 467 1.86 -1.95 5.48
N SER A 468 0.76 -1.59 6.18
CA SER A 468 0.73 -0.42 7.06
C SER A 468 1.73 -0.51 8.22
N THR A 469 1.94 -1.71 8.79
CA THR A 469 2.95 -1.92 9.85
C THR A 469 4.37 -1.85 9.28
N THR A 470 4.61 -2.38 8.09
CA THR A 470 5.89 -2.29 7.36
C THR A 470 6.26 -0.84 7.03
N LEU A 471 5.34 -0.05 6.46
CA LEU A 471 5.57 1.38 6.18
C LEU A 471 5.86 2.17 7.47
N THR A 472 5.10 1.90 8.54
CA THR A 472 5.33 2.53 9.85
C THR A 472 6.68 2.11 10.46
N SER A 473 7.15 0.89 10.17
CA SER A 473 8.47 0.42 10.61
C SER A 473 9.60 1.13 9.87
N ILE A 474 9.46 1.36 8.55
CA ILE A 474 10.40 2.17 7.76
C ILE A 474 10.48 3.60 8.32
N GLU A 475 9.34 4.22 8.66
CA GLU A 475 9.31 5.57 9.23
C GLU A 475 10.08 5.71 10.54
N HIS A 476 9.95 4.74 11.45
CA HIS A 476 10.56 4.82 12.79
C HIS A 476 12.04 4.36 12.81
N HIS A 477 12.47 3.48 11.90
CA HIS A 477 13.77 2.80 11.97
C HIS A 477 14.64 3.02 10.72
N GLN A 478 14.70 4.26 10.24
CA GLN A 478 15.40 4.66 9.00
C GLN A 478 16.93 4.47 9.02
N GLU A 479 17.54 4.15 10.17
CA GLU A 479 18.98 3.82 10.30
C GLU A 479 19.28 2.34 10.01
N GLN A 480 18.26 1.47 10.06
CA GLN A 480 18.47 0.04 10.26
C GLN A 480 18.38 -0.74 8.96
N VAL A 481 19.50 -0.76 8.23
CA VAL A 481 19.61 -1.35 6.88
C VAL A 481 19.00 -2.75 6.77
N GLN A 482 19.21 -3.65 7.73
CA GLN A 482 18.63 -5.00 7.66
C GLN A 482 17.10 -5.01 7.85
N LEU A 483 16.55 -4.16 8.72
CA LEU A 483 15.11 -3.98 8.88
C LEU A 483 14.51 -3.38 7.61
N LEU A 484 15.19 -2.40 7.00
CA LEU A 484 14.79 -1.80 5.73
C LEU A 484 14.80 -2.84 4.60
N LYS A 485 15.80 -3.72 4.53
CA LYS A 485 15.85 -4.85 3.57
C LYS A 485 14.65 -5.79 3.74
N ASN A 486 14.31 -6.19 4.97
CA ASN A 486 13.14 -7.02 5.25
C ASN A 486 11.82 -6.33 4.82
N CYS A 487 11.71 -5.02 5.10
CA CYS A 487 10.55 -4.22 4.70
C CYS A 487 10.43 -4.10 3.18
N PHE A 488 11.55 -3.86 2.49
CA PHE A 488 11.60 -3.75 1.04
C PHE A 488 11.29 -5.11 0.38
N LEU A 489 11.80 -6.23 0.90
CA LEU A 489 11.43 -7.57 0.44
C LEU A 489 9.91 -7.84 0.56
N THR A 490 9.29 -7.38 1.65
CA THR A 490 7.83 -7.46 1.83
C THR A 490 7.08 -6.63 0.78
N LEU A 491 7.55 -5.41 0.51
CA LEU A 491 6.94 -4.48 -0.44
C LEU A 491 7.27 -4.81 -1.91
N CYS A 492 8.32 -5.59 -2.20
CA CYS A 492 8.67 -6.05 -3.55
C CYS A 492 7.81 -7.21 -4.07
N SER A 493 6.87 -7.71 -3.29
CA SER A 493 5.96 -8.75 -3.78
C SER A 493 4.84 -8.12 -4.59
N ASP A 494 4.79 -8.40 -5.89
CA ASP A 494 3.74 -7.93 -6.82
C ASP A 494 2.34 -8.23 -6.26
N ASN A 495 2.15 -9.42 -5.70
CA ASN A 495 0.88 -9.84 -5.08
C ASN A 495 0.53 -9.07 -3.80
N VAL A 496 1.52 -8.56 -3.06
CA VAL A 496 1.30 -7.64 -1.94
C VAL A 496 0.93 -6.25 -2.47
N LEU A 497 1.66 -5.72 -3.44
CA LEU A 497 1.44 -4.39 -4.01
C LEU A 497 0.06 -4.27 -4.69
N HIS A 498 -0.33 -5.23 -5.52
CA HIS A 498 -1.59 -5.17 -6.28
C HIS A 498 -2.85 -5.48 -5.44
N ARG A 499 -2.74 -6.28 -4.36
CA ARG A 499 -3.91 -6.64 -3.52
C ARG A 499 -4.10 -5.73 -2.31
N ALA A 500 -3.03 -5.15 -1.77
CA ALA A 500 -3.14 -4.31 -0.58
C ALA A 500 -3.70 -2.92 -0.91
N LYS A 501 -4.58 -2.40 -0.05
CA LYS A 501 -5.06 -1.01 -0.10
C LYS A 501 -4.27 -0.16 0.88
N PHE A 502 -3.36 0.66 0.36
CA PHE A 502 -2.50 1.56 1.11
C PHE A 502 -2.22 2.84 0.30
N SER A 503 -1.58 3.84 0.92
CA SER A 503 -1.15 5.04 0.19
C SER A 503 0.12 4.74 -0.62
N CYS A 504 -0.04 4.59 -1.93
CA CYS A 504 1.07 4.44 -2.87
C CYS A 504 2.05 5.63 -2.78
N LYS A 505 1.53 6.86 -2.65
CA LYS A 505 2.33 8.07 -2.38
C LYS A 505 3.22 7.93 -1.15
N ARG A 506 2.66 7.61 0.03
CA ARG A 506 3.44 7.40 1.28
C ARG A 506 4.52 6.33 1.09
N CYS A 507 4.22 5.26 0.35
CA CYS A 507 5.20 4.22 0.07
C CYS A 507 6.35 4.74 -0.83
N CYS A 508 6.04 5.39 -1.95
CA CYS A 508 7.05 5.99 -2.83
C CYS A 508 7.92 7.03 -2.11
N GLU A 509 7.32 7.91 -1.31
CA GLU A 509 8.06 8.92 -0.52
C GLU A 509 9.08 8.27 0.43
N LEU A 510 8.68 7.21 1.14
CA LEU A 510 9.54 6.46 2.03
C LEU A 510 10.62 5.70 1.26
N VAL A 511 10.28 5.02 0.17
CA VAL A 511 11.25 4.30 -0.66
C VAL A 511 12.30 5.26 -1.23
N PHE A 512 11.89 6.39 -1.81
CA PHE A 512 12.80 7.42 -2.29
C PHE A 512 13.69 7.98 -1.18
N LYS A 513 13.14 8.23 0.02
CA LYS A 513 13.93 8.72 1.16
C LYS A 513 15.06 7.76 1.55
N ILE A 514 14.80 6.45 1.48
CA ILE A 514 15.80 5.41 1.73
C ILE A 514 16.79 5.28 0.56
N LEU A 515 16.34 5.33 -0.70
CA LEU A 515 17.20 5.29 -1.89
C LEU A 515 18.17 6.48 -2.01
N ILE A 516 17.72 7.68 -1.60
CA ILE A 516 18.56 8.89 -1.55
C ILE A 516 19.63 8.77 -0.46
N ARG A 517 19.36 7.99 0.59
CA ARG A 517 20.20 7.89 1.79
C ARG A 517 21.24 6.77 1.73
N PHE A 518 20.90 5.60 1.18
CA PHE A 518 21.73 4.41 1.27
C PHE A 518 22.28 3.96 -0.09
N ASN A 519 23.59 3.74 -0.14
CA ASN A 519 24.27 3.13 -1.29
C ASN A 519 24.40 1.60 -1.10
N ASP A 520 23.28 0.88 -1.00
CA ASP A 520 23.25 -0.59 -0.86
C ASP A 520 22.57 -1.24 -2.08
N ILE A 521 23.24 -2.21 -2.72
CA ILE A 521 22.79 -2.84 -3.97
C ILE A 521 21.40 -3.48 -3.87
N HIS A 522 21.04 -4.07 -2.73
CA HIS A 522 19.74 -4.70 -2.57
C HIS A 522 18.65 -3.65 -2.33
N ILE A 523 18.94 -2.62 -1.54
CA ILE A 523 18.05 -1.47 -1.35
C ILE A 523 17.80 -0.75 -2.69
N LYS A 524 18.84 -0.50 -3.50
CA LYS A 524 18.71 0.04 -4.87
C LYS A 524 17.73 -0.80 -5.69
N ARG A 525 18.06 -2.07 -5.93
CA ARG A 525 17.30 -3.01 -6.77
C ARG A 525 15.83 -3.14 -6.34
N MET A 526 15.59 -3.28 -5.03
CA MET A 526 14.24 -3.41 -4.50
C MET A 526 13.45 -2.10 -4.55
N GLY A 527 14.07 -0.98 -4.21
CA GLY A 527 13.39 0.32 -4.20
C GLY A 527 12.96 0.76 -5.59
N VAL A 528 13.81 0.57 -6.62
CA VAL A 528 13.42 0.90 -8.00
C VAL A 528 12.34 -0.04 -8.54
N ALA A 529 12.33 -1.32 -8.12
CA ALA A 529 11.25 -2.24 -8.46
C ALA A 529 9.90 -1.75 -7.90
N ILE A 530 9.85 -1.42 -6.60
CA ILE A 530 8.66 -0.88 -5.93
C ILE A 530 8.18 0.40 -6.62
N ILE A 531 9.08 1.36 -6.89
CA ILE A 531 8.72 2.62 -7.55
C ILE A 531 8.21 2.36 -8.98
N SER A 532 8.83 1.45 -9.74
CA SER A 532 8.41 1.18 -11.12
C SER A 532 6.97 0.66 -11.22
N ILE A 533 6.51 -0.12 -10.23
CA ILE A 533 5.13 -0.59 -10.14
C ILE A 533 4.22 0.55 -9.63
N LEU A 534 4.57 1.17 -8.51
CA LEU A 534 3.72 2.17 -7.87
C LEU A 534 3.53 3.45 -8.70
N ALA A 535 4.53 3.91 -9.44
CA ALA A 535 4.43 5.12 -10.24
C ALA A 535 3.30 5.04 -11.29
N ALA A 536 3.04 3.86 -11.86
CA ALA A 536 1.95 3.63 -12.81
C ALA A 536 0.55 3.73 -12.15
N GLU A 537 0.43 3.45 -10.85
CA GLU A 537 -0.82 3.40 -10.09
C GLU A 537 -1.13 4.69 -9.32
N ILE A 538 -0.18 5.63 -9.22
CA ILE A 538 -0.33 6.90 -8.48
C ILE A 538 -1.05 7.94 -9.37
N LEU A 539 -1.98 8.69 -8.76
CA LEU A 539 -2.69 9.81 -9.38
C LEU A 539 -1.72 10.94 -9.79
N THR A 540 -1.99 11.61 -10.91
CA THR A 540 -1.14 12.70 -11.42
C THR A 540 -0.90 13.84 -10.41
N SER A 541 -1.89 14.16 -9.57
CA SER A 541 -1.74 15.12 -8.47
C SER A 541 -0.70 14.72 -7.42
N ASP A 542 -0.63 13.42 -7.09
CA ASP A 542 0.33 12.87 -6.14
C ASP A 542 1.71 12.71 -6.81
N LEU A 543 1.77 12.35 -8.11
CA LEU A 543 3.01 12.32 -8.88
C LEU A 543 3.69 13.68 -8.94
N LYS A 544 2.92 14.77 -9.13
CA LYS A 544 3.43 16.15 -9.09
C LYS A 544 4.15 16.47 -7.79
N GLU A 545 3.56 16.12 -6.64
CA GLU A 545 4.18 16.33 -5.34
C GLU A 545 5.41 15.41 -5.15
N ILE A 546 5.34 14.17 -5.62
CA ILE A 546 6.48 13.24 -5.59
C ILE A 546 7.66 13.78 -6.40
N SER A 547 7.41 14.31 -7.60
CA SER A 547 8.45 14.77 -8.52
C SER A 547 8.99 16.17 -8.19
N SER A 548 8.38 16.90 -7.26
CA SER A 548 8.87 18.20 -6.78
C SER A 548 10.25 18.15 -6.10
N ASP A 549 10.64 17.01 -5.53
CA ASP A 549 11.98 16.78 -4.98
C ASP A 549 12.92 16.24 -6.06
N SER A 550 13.64 17.16 -6.71
CA SER A 550 14.56 16.86 -7.82
C SER A 550 15.62 15.80 -7.51
N ARG A 551 15.98 15.62 -6.22
CA ARG A 551 16.92 14.58 -5.76
C ARG A 551 16.44 13.17 -6.07
N ARG A 552 15.12 12.97 -6.24
CA ARG A 552 14.51 11.69 -6.61
C ARG A 552 14.86 11.29 -8.04
N LEU A 553 14.71 12.22 -8.99
CA LEU A 553 15.09 11.99 -10.39
C LEU A 553 16.62 11.96 -10.55
N GLN A 554 17.36 12.82 -9.83
CA GLN A 554 18.84 12.75 -9.78
C GLN A 554 19.32 11.38 -9.29
N ARG A 555 18.70 10.80 -8.26
CA ARG A 555 19.06 9.48 -7.74
C ARG A 555 18.80 8.34 -8.74
N LEU A 556 17.69 8.41 -9.49
CA LEU A 556 17.43 7.45 -10.57
C LEU A 556 18.40 7.64 -11.75
N LEU A 557 18.72 8.87 -12.12
CA LEU A 557 19.72 9.17 -13.15
C LEU A 557 21.13 8.71 -12.76
N ILE A 558 21.52 8.83 -11.48
CA ILE A 558 22.75 8.21 -10.96
C ILE A 558 22.75 6.71 -11.26
N TYR A 559 21.67 5.97 -10.98
CA TYR A 559 21.62 4.52 -11.23
C TYR A 559 21.66 4.16 -12.73
N VAL A 560 21.17 5.04 -13.62
CA VAL A 560 21.39 4.88 -15.07
C VAL A 560 22.86 5.10 -15.42
N VAL A 561 23.48 6.15 -14.90
CA VAL A 561 24.91 6.46 -15.12
C VAL A 561 25.83 5.34 -14.61
N GLU A 562 25.63 4.87 -13.37
CA GLU A 562 26.35 3.74 -12.76
C GLU A 562 26.31 2.44 -13.58
N LYS A 563 25.27 2.27 -14.42
CA LYS A 563 25.04 1.04 -15.20
C LYS A 563 25.36 1.19 -16.68
N CYS A 564 25.32 2.41 -17.23
CA CYS A 564 25.48 2.65 -18.66
C CYS A 564 26.78 3.37 -19.04
N LEU A 565 27.44 4.07 -18.13
CA LEU A 565 28.58 4.94 -18.44
C LEU A 565 29.84 4.56 -17.65
N LEU A 566 31.01 4.88 -18.20
CA LEU A 566 32.31 4.75 -17.53
C LEU A 566 32.73 6.09 -16.90
N GLN A 567 33.71 6.06 -16.00
CA GLN A 567 34.26 7.27 -15.38
C GLN A 567 34.61 8.38 -16.39
N GLY A 568 35.32 8.06 -17.48
CA GLY A 568 35.66 9.03 -18.53
C GLY A 568 34.45 9.56 -19.33
N ASP A 569 33.35 8.80 -19.39
CA ASP A 569 32.10 9.29 -19.99
C ASP A 569 31.42 10.34 -19.09
N VAL A 570 31.52 10.17 -17.77
CA VAL A 570 31.00 11.11 -16.75
C VAL A 570 31.87 12.37 -16.66
N GLU A 571 33.19 12.23 -16.72
CA GLU A 571 34.12 13.38 -16.76
C GLU A 571 33.87 14.27 -17.98
N ALA A 572 33.71 13.66 -19.17
CA ALA A 572 33.33 14.38 -20.38
C ALA A 572 31.98 15.11 -20.23
N LEU A 573 30.96 14.43 -19.68
CA LEU A 573 29.65 15.04 -19.40
C LEU A 573 29.75 16.26 -18.49
N MET A 574 30.61 16.21 -17.45
CA MET A 574 30.80 17.32 -16.52
C MET A 574 31.64 18.46 -17.13
N SER A 575 32.61 18.17 -18.01
CA SER A 575 33.42 19.20 -18.67
C SER A 575 32.68 19.95 -19.78
N GLU A 576 31.72 19.31 -20.46
CA GLU A 576 30.97 19.89 -21.58
C GLU A 576 29.81 20.81 -21.14
N ASN A 577 29.41 20.77 -19.86
CA ASN A 577 28.24 21.47 -19.33
C ASN A 577 28.61 22.44 -18.19
N ASP A 578 27.74 23.40 -17.89
CA ASP A 578 27.90 24.23 -16.67
C ASP A 578 27.89 23.31 -15.43
N ASN A 579 29.05 23.24 -14.76
CA ASN A 579 29.40 22.30 -13.68
C ASN A 579 28.33 22.15 -12.59
N ARG A 580 27.44 23.14 -12.42
CA ARG A 580 26.38 23.11 -11.40
C ARG A 580 25.27 22.11 -11.70
N MET A 581 24.89 21.90 -12.96
CA MET A 581 23.71 21.09 -13.31
C MET A 581 23.91 19.59 -13.02
N LEU A 582 25.08 19.06 -13.37
CA LEU A 582 25.41 17.63 -13.26
C LEU A 582 26.25 17.28 -12.02
N SER A 583 26.50 18.24 -11.12
CA SER A 583 27.35 18.07 -9.92
C SER A 583 26.97 16.90 -9.00
N TYR A 584 25.72 16.42 -9.06
CA TYR A 584 25.27 15.24 -8.32
C TYR A 584 25.87 13.93 -8.82
N LEU A 585 26.41 13.89 -10.05
CA LEU A 585 27.07 12.71 -10.63
C LEU A 585 28.40 12.37 -9.96
N HIS A 586 29.02 13.29 -9.20
CA HIS A 586 30.15 12.97 -8.32
C HIS A 586 29.83 11.91 -7.25
N GLN A 587 28.55 11.58 -7.02
CA GLN A 587 28.09 10.54 -6.10
C GLN A 587 27.85 9.18 -6.80
N ALA A 588 28.07 9.07 -8.11
CA ALA A 588 27.85 7.86 -8.87
C ALA A 588 29.03 6.88 -8.73
N ASP A 589 28.74 5.64 -8.39
CA ASP A 589 29.71 4.54 -8.33
C ASP A 589 29.89 3.91 -9.72
N VAL A 590 30.67 4.58 -10.58
CA VAL A 590 30.92 4.19 -11.99
C VAL A 590 32.22 3.42 -12.16
N SER A 591 32.20 2.47 -13.11
CA SER A 591 33.39 1.67 -13.44
C SER A 591 34.40 2.45 -14.28
N LEU A 592 35.70 2.22 -14.02
CA LEU A 592 36.79 2.78 -14.85
C LEU A 592 36.84 2.17 -16.25
N GLN A 593 36.51 0.89 -16.37
CA GLN A 593 36.57 0.09 -17.60
C GLN A 593 35.45 -0.97 -17.60
N GLY A 594 35.05 -1.42 -18.79
CA GLY A 594 34.01 -2.43 -18.99
C GLY A 594 32.94 -2.00 -20.00
N SER A 595 31.91 -2.82 -20.16
CA SER A 595 30.70 -2.52 -20.93
C SER A 595 29.53 -2.11 -20.02
N PRO A 596 28.50 -1.45 -20.56
CA PRO A 596 27.21 -1.26 -19.89
C PRO A 596 26.62 -2.57 -19.32
N ILE A 597 25.91 -2.48 -18.20
CA ILE A 597 25.34 -3.62 -17.45
C ILE A 597 23.81 -3.56 -17.45
N TYR A 598 23.17 -4.47 -18.18
CA TYR A 598 21.72 -4.67 -18.11
C TYR A 598 21.34 -5.63 -16.97
N ASP A 599 21.07 -5.06 -15.79
CA ASP A 599 20.48 -5.82 -14.69
C ASP A 599 19.03 -5.39 -14.39
N THR A 600 18.41 -6.11 -13.45
CA THR A 600 17.07 -5.78 -12.97
C THR A 600 16.98 -4.38 -12.37
N THR A 601 18.07 -3.86 -11.80
CA THR A 601 18.14 -2.48 -11.28
C THR A 601 17.99 -1.47 -12.41
N LEU A 602 18.76 -1.60 -13.50
CA LEU A 602 18.65 -0.69 -14.65
C LEU A 602 17.28 -0.78 -15.31
N ARG A 603 16.79 -2.01 -15.58
CA ARG A 603 15.45 -2.23 -16.18
C ARG A 603 14.33 -1.56 -15.39
N PHE A 604 14.33 -1.72 -14.06
CA PHE A 604 13.33 -1.10 -13.19
C PHE A 604 13.57 0.41 -13.01
N THR A 605 14.82 0.89 -13.01
CA THR A 605 15.14 2.33 -12.95
C THR A 605 14.58 3.07 -14.18
N LEU A 606 14.83 2.57 -15.38
CA LEU A 606 14.32 3.16 -16.63
C LEU A 606 12.79 3.10 -16.69
N SER A 607 12.18 2.01 -16.19
CA SER A 607 10.72 1.89 -16.11
C SER A 607 10.11 2.83 -15.05
N ALA A 608 10.78 3.04 -13.92
CA ALA A 608 10.39 4.02 -12.91
C ALA A 608 10.46 5.46 -13.45
N LEU A 609 11.57 5.81 -14.13
CA LEU A 609 11.72 7.11 -14.78
C LEU A 609 10.59 7.38 -15.77
N TRP A 610 10.28 6.44 -16.66
CA TRP A 610 9.17 6.55 -17.62
C TRP A 610 7.81 6.71 -16.93
N ASN A 611 7.50 5.85 -15.94
CA ASN A 611 6.20 5.89 -15.25
C ASN A 611 6.01 7.12 -14.34
N LEU A 612 7.09 7.79 -13.92
CA LEU A 612 7.05 9.04 -13.13
C LEU A 612 6.85 10.30 -14.00
N THR A 613 7.23 10.25 -15.27
CA THR A 613 7.04 11.35 -16.24
C THR A 613 5.73 11.26 -17.02
N ASP A 614 5.12 10.06 -17.06
CA ASP A 614 3.83 9.79 -17.68
C ASP A 614 2.69 10.66 -17.12
N GLU A 615 2.06 11.45 -18.01
CA GLU A 615 1.09 12.51 -17.72
C GLU A 615 1.48 13.45 -16.55
N CYS A 616 2.78 13.71 -16.36
CA CYS A 616 3.31 14.51 -15.24
C CYS A 616 4.28 15.62 -15.72
N PRO A 617 3.77 16.80 -16.13
CA PRO A 617 4.58 17.90 -16.66
C PRO A 617 5.70 18.36 -15.74
N GLU A 618 5.46 18.41 -14.43
CA GLU A 618 6.47 18.79 -13.43
C GLU A 618 7.62 17.78 -13.34
N ALA A 619 7.35 16.48 -13.57
CA ALA A 619 8.39 15.46 -13.63
C ALA A 619 9.22 15.58 -14.90
N CYS A 620 8.60 15.79 -16.07
CA CYS A 620 9.30 16.07 -17.32
C CYS A 620 10.20 17.31 -17.20
N GLN A 621 9.66 18.41 -16.66
CA GLN A 621 10.44 19.63 -16.44
C GLN A 621 11.59 19.41 -15.46
N THR A 622 11.36 18.67 -14.37
CA THR A 622 12.42 18.37 -13.40
C THR A 622 13.49 17.47 -14.00
N PHE A 623 13.14 16.46 -14.81
CA PHE A 623 14.08 15.62 -15.55
C PHE A 623 15.00 16.44 -16.48
N VAL A 624 14.42 17.39 -17.23
CA VAL A 624 15.19 18.31 -18.08
C VAL A 624 16.10 19.21 -17.24
N ASN A 625 15.57 19.82 -16.17
CA ASN A 625 16.31 20.75 -15.32
C ASN A 625 17.50 20.12 -14.58
N VAL A 626 17.51 18.80 -14.36
CA VAL A 626 18.64 18.05 -13.76
C VAL A 626 19.58 17.44 -14.81
N GLY A 627 19.47 17.84 -16.07
CA GLY A 627 20.36 17.40 -17.15
C GLY A 627 20.06 16.01 -17.72
N GLY A 628 18.86 15.47 -17.48
CA GLY A 628 18.47 14.12 -17.92
C GLY A 628 18.58 13.90 -19.43
N LEU A 629 18.33 14.91 -20.25
CA LEU A 629 18.47 14.84 -21.71
C LEU A 629 19.92 14.61 -22.16
N VAL A 630 20.87 15.30 -21.54
CA VAL A 630 22.30 15.18 -21.88
C VAL A 630 22.84 13.81 -21.47
N ILE A 631 22.43 13.34 -20.28
CA ILE A 631 22.71 11.96 -19.83
C ILE A 631 22.13 10.94 -20.81
N TYR A 632 20.86 11.10 -21.21
CA TYR A 632 20.21 10.18 -22.16
C TYR A 632 20.90 10.20 -23.53
N ALA A 633 21.30 11.35 -24.06
CA ALA A 633 22.06 11.43 -25.31
C ALA A 633 23.39 10.64 -25.24
N LYS A 634 24.15 10.79 -24.14
CA LYS A 634 25.39 10.04 -23.92
C LYS A 634 25.13 8.53 -23.78
N VAL A 635 24.11 8.14 -23.02
CA VAL A 635 23.70 6.73 -22.82
C VAL A 635 23.26 6.10 -24.15
N LEU A 636 22.39 6.74 -24.92
CA LEU A 636 21.90 6.22 -26.20
C LEU A 636 23.04 6.03 -27.22
N LYS A 637 24.01 6.95 -27.24
CA LYS A 637 25.24 6.84 -28.02
C LYS A 637 26.13 5.68 -27.56
N LYS A 638 26.32 5.51 -26.24
CA LYS A 638 27.11 4.42 -25.65
C LYS A 638 26.49 3.04 -25.93
N MET A 639 25.17 2.93 -25.85
CA MET A 639 24.42 1.70 -26.12
C MET A 639 24.50 1.22 -27.58
N ALA A 640 24.98 2.03 -28.51
CA ALA A 640 25.04 1.68 -29.93
C ALA A 640 26.05 0.56 -30.25
N SER A 641 27.02 0.30 -29.37
CA SER A 641 28.00 -0.80 -29.50
C SER A 641 27.55 -2.12 -28.88
N GLU A 642 26.44 -2.13 -28.14
CA GLU A 642 26.00 -3.29 -27.36
C GLU A 642 25.14 -4.27 -28.17
N GLU A 643 24.89 -5.44 -27.59
CA GLU A 643 24.02 -6.48 -28.15
C GLU A 643 22.63 -5.94 -28.52
N GLU A 644 22.08 -6.44 -29.63
CA GLU A 644 20.82 -5.99 -30.22
C GLU A 644 19.65 -6.01 -29.22
N ASP A 645 19.47 -7.11 -28.49
CA ASP A 645 18.40 -7.22 -27.51
C ASP A 645 18.59 -6.25 -26.34
N PHE A 646 19.80 -6.16 -25.77
CA PHE A 646 20.10 -5.24 -24.67
C PHE A 646 19.85 -3.78 -25.09
N LYS A 647 20.47 -3.32 -26.19
CA LYS A 647 20.30 -1.92 -26.62
C LYS A 647 18.84 -1.61 -26.94
N ASN A 648 18.10 -2.54 -27.54
CA ASN A 648 16.69 -2.32 -27.88
C ASN A 648 15.78 -2.18 -26.64
N HIS A 649 16.07 -2.93 -25.57
CA HIS A 649 15.39 -2.72 -24.28
C HIS A 649 15.66 -1.34 -23.68
N VAL A 650 16.91 -0.86 -23.71
CA VAL A 650 17.26 0.48 -23.21
C VAL A 650 16.65 1.56 -24.09
N TYR A 651 16.78 1.44 -25.42
CA TYR A 651 16.21 2.38 -26.40
C TYR A 651 14.70 2.54 -26.21
N THR A 652 13.96 1.44 -26.11
CA THR A 652 12.50 1.48 -25.90
C THR A 652 12.12 2.24 -24.62
N LYS A 653 12.81 2.00 -23.51
CA LYS A 653 12.53 2.69 -22.23
C LYS A 653 12.95 4.15 -22.22
N CYS A 654 14.09 4.48 -22.82
CA CYS A 654 14.55 5.86 -22.94
C CYS A 654 13.65 6.68 -23.87
N LEU A 655 13.28 6.13 -25.04
CA LEU A 655 12.36 6.77 -25.98
C LEU A 655 10.96 6.94 -25.38
N GLY A 656 10.46 5.97 -24.60
CA GLY A 656 9.20 6.12 -23.85
C GLY A 656 9.18 7.35 -22.95
N LEU A 657 10.23 7.58 -22.14
CA LEU A 657 10.34 8.81 -21.35
C LEU A 657 10.47 10.05 -22.23
N LEU A 658 11.27 10.01 -23.29
CA LEU A 658 11.48 11.17 -24.18
C LEU A 658 10.19 11.55 -24.92
N ASN A 659 9.28 10.60 -25.19
CA ASN A 659 7.94 10.87 -25.70
C ASN A 659 7.15 11.73 -24.71
N ASN A 660 7.12 11.33 -23.43
CA ASN A 660 6.44 12.10 -22.36
C ASN A 660 7.06 13.51 -22.18
N VAL A 661 8.36 13.68 -22.43
CA VAL A 661 9.03 15.00 -22.45
C VAL A 661 8.64 15.82 -23.69
N ALA A 662 8.35 15.16 -24.82
CA ALA A 662 7.88 15.80 -26.04
C ALA A 662 6.40 16.23 -25.96
N GLU A 663 5.57 15.47 -25.23
CA GLU A 663 4.16 15.78 -24.95
C GLU A 663 3.99 17.11 -24.21
N VAL A 664 4.93 17.46 -23.32
CA VAL A 664 4.84 18.61 -22.42
C VAL A 664 5.32 19.91 -23.11
N PRO A 665 4.47 20.94 -23.27
CA PRO A 665 4.80 22.14 -24.05
C PRO A 665 6.06 22.89 -23.60
N SER A 666 6.32 22.99 -22.29
CA SER A 666 7.48 23.73 -21.75
C SER A 666 8.82 23.01 -21.94
N THR A 667 8.81 21.69 -22.16
CA THR A 667 10.03 20.89 -22.36
C THR A 667 10.24 20.47 -23.80
N LYS A 668 9.18 20.38 -24.61
CA LYS A 668 9.21 19.90 -26.01
C LYS A 668 10.38 20.47 -26.83
N GLN A 669 10.57 21.79 -26.82
CA GLN A 669 11.66 22.46 -27.58
C GLN A 669 13.07 22.01 -27.15
N THR A 670 13.27 21.60 -25.90
CA THR A 670 14.59 21.20 -25.37
C THR A 670 15.12 19.89 -25.98
N LEU A 671 14.28 19.11 -26.65
CA LEU A 671 14.66 17.91 -27.38
C LEU A 671 15.33 18.20 -28.74
N LEU A 672 15.23 19.43 -29.26
CA LEU A 672 15.86 19.85 -30.53
C LEU A 672 17.39 20.08 -30.40
N MET A 673 18.08 19.12 -29.79
CA MET A 673 19.54 19.07 -29.72
C MET A 673 20.08 18.03 -30.70
N GLU A 674 21.18 18.37 -31.39
CA GLU A 674 21.72 17.58 -32.51
C GLU A 674 21.89 16.08 -32.19
N PRO A 675 22.46 15.65 -31.04
CA PRO A 675 22.68 14.22 -30.77
C PRO A 675 21.36 13.42 -30.62
N LEU A 676 20.30 14.06 -30.13
CA LEU A 676 18.98 13.44 -30.02
C LEU A 676 18.24 13.45 -31.35
N MET A 677 18.31 14.54 -32.12
CA MET A 677 17.66 14.64 -33.43
C MET A 677 18.25 13.64 -34.45
N ALA A 678 19.58 13.49 -34.47
CA ALA A 678 20.26 12.47 -35.27
C ALA A 678 19.83 11.04 -34.85
N PHE A 679 19.66 10.80 -33.54
CA PHE A 679 19.16 9.53 -33.02
C PHE A 679 17.70 9.27 -33.42
N PHE A 680 16.79 10.23 -33.22
CA PHE A 680 15.37 10.09 -33.57
C PHE A 680 15.17 9.81 -35.06
N ASN A 681 15.88 10.53 -35.94
CA ASN A 681 15.81 10.30 -37.39
C ASN A 681 16.21 8.85 -37.76
N LYS A 682 17.29 8.33 -37.15
CA LYS A 682 17.71 6.93 -37.30
C LYS A 682 16.68 5.95 -36.75
N MET A 683 16.05 6.26 -35.61
CA MET A 683 15.09 5.38 -34.96
C MET A 683 13.71 5.33 -35.64
N LEU A 684 13.31 6.36 -36.41
CA LEU A 684 12.06 6.33 -37.20
C LEU A 684 12.00 5.08 -38.11
N SER A 685 13.11 4.71 -38.75
CA SER A 685 13.20 3.54 -39.64
C SER A 685 13.75 2.28 -38.97
N HIS A 686 13.66 2.17 -37.63
CA HIS A 686 14.18 1.01 -36.90
C HIS A 686 13.36 -0.26 -37.16
N SER A 687 14.02 -1.42 -37.20
CA SER A 687 13.38 -2.73 -37.44
C SER A 687 12.41 -3.13 -36.33
N SER A 688 12.74 -2.82 -35.08
CA SER A 688 11.80 -2.95 -33.95
C SER A 688 10.74 -1.86 -33.99
N ILE A 689 9.49 -2.27 -34.25
CA ILE A 689 8.32 -1.38 -34.26
C ILE A 689 8.12 -0.62 -32.95
N GLN A 690 8.50 -1.17 -31.79
CA GLN A 690 8.41 -0.45 -30.50
C GLN A 690 9.29 0.81 -30.49
N ILE A 691 10.50 0.70 -31.05
CA ILE A 691 11.47 1.80 -31.11
C ILE A 691 11.05 2.83 -32.16
N SER A 692 10.65 2.36 -33.34
CA SER A 692 10.11 3.19 -34.41
C SER A 692 8.85 3.96 -33.95
N TYR A 693 7.97 3.31 -33.20
CA TYR A 693 6.75 3.91 -32.63
C TYR A 693 7.02 5.08 -31.69
N PHE A 694 7.94 4.95 -30.73
CA PHE A 694 8.25 6.05 -29.81
C PHE A 694 9.05 7.17 -30.50
N ALA A 695 9.95 6.84 -31.43
CA ALA A 695 10.62 7.86 -32.24
C ALA A 695 9.62 8.67 -33.09
N ALA A 696 8.64 8.00 -33.68
CA ALA A 696 7.55 8.61 -34.42
C ALA A 696 6.65 9.50 -33.54
N GLY A 697 6.37 9.10 -32.30
CA GLY A 697 5.64 9.94 -31.34
C GLY A 697 6.41 11.20 -30.97
N ILE A 698 7.69 11.09 -30.62
CA ILE A 698 8.57 12.25 -30.32
C ILE A 698 8.59 13.22 -31.51
N VAL A 699 8.81 12.71 -32.72
CA VAL A 699 8.83 13.53 -33.94
C VAL A 699 7.47 14.15 -34.23
N SER A 700 6.37 13.43 -34.02
CA SER A 700 4.99 13.96 -34.13
C SER A 700 4.77 15.14 -33.19
N HIS A 701 5.17 15.02 -31.92
CA HIS A 701 5.07 16.11 -30.96
C HIS A 701 5.97 17.30 -31.33
N LEU A 702 7.22 17.07 -31.76
CA LEU A 702 8.14 18.13 -32.19
C LEU A 702 7.69 18.83 -33.46
N ALA A 703 7.03 18.13 -34.39
CA ALA A 703 6.53 18.69 -35.64
C ALA A 703 5.36 19.68 -35.41
N CYS A 704 4.74 19.69 -34.24
CA CYS A 704 3.82 20.76 -33.83
C CYS A 704 4.52 22.07 -33.43
N LEU A 705 5.86 22.10 -33.28
CA LEU A 705 6.58 23.36 -33.06
C LEU A 705 6.60 24.22 -34.34
N PRO A 706 6.54 25.55 -34.23
CA PRO A 706 6.75 26.47 -35.34
C PRO A 706 8.05 26.25 -36.11
N ASP A 707 8.05 26.58 -37.41
CA ASP A 707 9.14 26.25 -38.33
C ASP A 707 10.43 27.06 -38.03
N ASP A 708 10.32 28.28 -37.50
CA ASP A 708 11.43 29.12 -37.04
C ASP A 708 12.20 28.49 -35.86
N VAL A 709 11.52 27.73 -35.00
CA VAL A 709 12.13 26.98 -33.90
C VAL A 709 13.00 25.83 -34.42
N TRP A 710 12.55 25.14 -35.47
CA TRP A 710 13.31 24.09 -36.16
C TRP A 710 14.52 24.65 -36.90
N ILE A 711 14.34 25.77 -37.63
CA ILE A 711 15.43 26.48 -38.32
C ILE A 711 16.50 26.95 -37.32
N SER A 712 16.08 27.49 -36.17
CA SER A 712 16.99 27.90 -35.09
C SER A 712 17.81 26.74 -34.52
N ALA A 713 17.23 25.53 -34.48
CA ALA A 713 17.92 24.29 -34.11
C ALA A 713 18.75 23.65 -35.25
N LYS A 714 18.78 24.28 -36.45
CA LYS A 714 19.43 23.78 -37.66
C LYS A 714 18.90 22.41 -38.11
N GLN A 715 17.59 22.18 -37.96
CA GLN A 715 16.91 20.94 -38.34
C GLN A 715 15.83 21.20 -39.41
N TYR A 716 15.68 20.29 -40.36
CA TYR A 716 14.71 20.42 -41.46
C TYR A 716 13.42 19.64 -41.16
N LYS A 717 12.42 20.34 -40.62
CA LYS A 717 11.13 19.78 -40.20
C LYS A 717 10.44 18.91 -41.26
N ALA A 718 10.49 19.33 -42.53
CA ALA A 718 9.83 18.63 -43.63
C ALA A 718 10.36 17.20 -43.84
N ASP A 719 11.67 16.98 -43.71
CA ASP A 719 12.27 15.65 -43.85
C ASP A 719 11.81 14.70 -42.75
N PHE A 720 11.77 15.17 -41.50
CA PHE A 720 11.30 14.38 -40.37
C PHE A 720 9.82 13.98 -40.53
N ILE A 721 8.96 14.88 -41.02
CA ILE A 721 7.54 14.60 -41.28
C ILE A 721 7.38 13.58 -42.42
N ARG A 722 8.16 13.71 -43.49
CA ARG A 722 8.16 12.74 -44.60
C ARG A 722 8.57 11.35 -44.14
N VAL A 723 9.70 11.23 -43.41
CA VAL A 723 10.19 9.94 -42.89
C VAL A 723 9.23 9.35 -41.85
N LEU A 724 8.56 10.18 -41.05
CA LEU A 724 7.46 9.77 -40.16
C LEU A 724 6.32 9.09 -40.94
N GLY A 725 5.77 9.74 -41.97
CA GLY A 725 4.70 9.17 -42.79
C GLY A 725 5.10 7.86 -43.46
N GLU A 726 6.30 7.83 -44.06
CA GLU A 726 6.88 6.63 -44.67
C GLU A 726 7.09 5.48 -43.67
N ALA A 727 7.41 5.77 -42.40
CA ALA A 727 7.60 4.76 -41.35
C ALA A 727 6.26 4.16 -40.91
N VAL A 728 5.27 4.99 -40.56
CA VAL A 728 3.95 4.51 -40.10
C VAL A 728 3.25 3.67 -41.18
N CYS A 729 3.39 4.04 -42.45
CA CYS A 729 2.82 3.26 -43.57
C CYS A 729 3.44 1.86 -43.76
N LYS A 730 4.64 1.60 -43.22
CA LYS A 730 5.32 0.29 -43.31
C LYS A 730 5.00 -0.64 -42.14
N TRP A 731 4.32 -0.16 -41.09
CA TRP A 731 4.08 -0.94 -39.87
C TRP A 731 2.94 -1.94 -40.04
N THR A 732 3.19 -3.19 -39.63
CA THR A 732 2.15 -4.18 -39.34
C THR A 732 1.78 -4.12 -37.85
N PRO A 733 0.48 -4.08 -37.48
CA PRO A 733 0.08 -4.07 -36.08
C PRO A 733 0.60 -5.32 -35.34
N PRO A 734 1.36 -5.17 -34.24
CA PRO A 734 1.98 -6.30 -33.57
C PRO A 734 0.93 -7.14 -32.83
N GLN A 735 1.21 -8.44 -32.65
CA GLN A 735 0.28 -9.35 -31.96
C GLN A 735 0.16 -9.03 -30.46
N ASN A 736 1.27 -8.69 -29.81
CA ASN A 736 1.34 -8.33 -28.39
C ASN A 736 1.04 -6.84 -28.15
N GLU A 737 0.65 -6.50 -26.93
CA GLU A 737 0.57 -5.11 -26.45
C GLU A 737 1.99 -4.50 -26.35
N MET A 738 2.20 -3.33 -26.93
CA MET A 738 3.48 -2.60 -26.80
C MET A 738 3.49 -1.59 -25.65
N VAL A 739 2.37 -0.90 -25.45
CA VAL A 739 2.26 0.28 -24.60
C VAL A 739 0.84 0.44 -24.09
N ALA A 740 0.69 0.98 -22.88
CA ALA A 740 -0.57 1.40 -22.30
C ALA A 740 -0.49 2.90 -21.97
N TYR A 741 -1.61 3.60 -22.08
CA TYR A 741 -1.72 5.03 -21.74
C TYR A 741 -2.72 5.20 -20.60
N ARG A 742 -2.56 6.26 -19.81
CA ARG A 742 -3.55 6.63 -18.77
C ARG A 742 -4.81 7.21 -19.39
N SER A 743 -4.66 8.09 -20.38
CA SER A 743 -5.76 8.70 -21.15
C SER A 743 -5.44 8.78 -22.65
N PHE A 744 -6.40 9.27 -23.45
CA PHE A 744 -6.13 9.67 -24.84
C PHE A 744 -5.76 11.17 -24.98
N GLN A 745 -5.48 11.88 -23.88
CA GLN A 745 -5.11 13.30 -23.91
C GLN A 745 -3.89 13.60 -24.81
N PRO A 746 -2.80 12.80 -24.84
CA PRO A 746 -1.64 13.09 -25.69
C PRO A 746 -2.01 13.14 -27.18
N PHE A 747 -2.79 12.17 -27.65
CA PHE A 747 -3.27 12.11 -29.04
C PHE A 747 -4.27 13.21 -29.37
N GLN A 748 -5.18 13.52 -28.43
CA GLN A 748 -6.10 14.63 -28.60
C GLN A 748 -5.35 15.97 -28.70
N SER A 749 -4.27 16.15 -27.93
CA SER A 749 -3.44 17.36 -27.97
C SER A 749 -2.73 17.51 -29.32
N LEU A 750 -2.26 16.42 -29.93
CA LEU A 750 -1.69 16.42 -31.29
C LEU A 750 -2.73 16.77 -32.36
N ILE A 751 -3.88 16.09 -32.35
CA ILE A 751 -4.94 16.27 -33.35
C ILE A 751 -5.56 17.67 -33.32
N LEU A 752 -5.53 18.34 -32.16
CA LEU A 752 -6.03 19.70 -31.99
C LEU A 752 -4.96 20.79 -32.16
N ASP A 753 -3.69 20.44 -32.38
CA ASP A 753 -2.62 21.43 -32.54
C ASP A 753 -2.73 22.16 -33.89
N PRO A 754 -2.71 23.52 -33.93
CA PRO A 754 -2.78 24.29 -35.17
C PRO A 754 -1.71 23.95 -36.21
N ASN A 755 -0.56 23.41 -35.79
CA ASN A 755 0.55 23.03 -36.65
C ASN A 755 0.55 21.54 -37.04
N SER A 756 -0.47 20.78 -36.60
CA SER A 756 -0.59 19.36 -36.90
C SER A 756 -0.79 19.12 -38.40
N ARG A 757 -0.30 17.97 -38.89
CA ARG A 757 -0.31 17.57 -40.30
C ARG A 757 -0.76 16.12 -40.46
N LEU A 758 -1.00 15.71 -41.70
CA LEU A 758 -1.51 14.39 -42.06
C LEU A 758 -0.74 13.23 -41.42
N GLU A 759 0.58 13.29 -41.41
CA GLU A 759 1.47 12.22 -40.90
C GLU A 759 1.42 12.13 -39.37
N ILE A 760 1.20 13.26 -38.69
CA ILE A 760 1.01 13.37 -37.24
C ILE A 760 -0.36 12.79 -36.84
N HIS A 761 -1.40 13.12 -37.61
CA HIS A 761 -2.73 12.53 -37.46
C HIS A 761 -2.72 11.02 -37.69
N LEU A 762 -1.98 10.55 -38.72
CA LEU A 762 -1.79 9.14 -39.00
C LEU A 762 -1.14 8.40 -37.83
N TRP A 763 -0.06 8.92 -37.24
CA TRP A 763 0.55 8.32 -36.05
C TRP A 763 -0.42 8.25 -34.87
N ALA A 764 -1.14 9.35 -34.58
CA ALA A 764 -2.08 9.42 -33.46
C ALA A 764 -3.25 8.43 -33.62
N VAL A 765 -3.82 8.30 -34.83
CA VAL A 765 -4.90 7.34 -35.12
C VAL A 765 -4.38 5.90 -35.14
N TRP A 766 -3.17 5.64 -35.66
CA TRP A 766 -2.55 4.32 -35.58
C TRP A 766 -2.35 3.87 -34.14
N ALA A 767 -1.90 4.77 -33.26
CA ALA A 767 -1.73 4.50 -31.84
C ALA A 767 -3.06 4.17 -31.14
N ILE A 768 -4.11 4.97 -31.36
CA ILE A 768 -5.46 4.71 -30.85
C ILE A 768 -5.97 3.35 -31.35
N HIS A 769 -5.80 3.05 -32.64
CA HIS A 769 -6.18 1.76 -33.22
C HIS A 769 -5.45 0.59 -32.53
N HIS A 770 -4.12 0.66 -32.40
CA HIS A 770 -3.34 -0.38 -31.74
C HIS A 770 -3.83 -0.63 -30.30
N ILE A 771 -4.05 0.43 -29.51
CA ILE A 771 -4.55 0.32 -28.13
C ILE A 771 -5.92 -0.39 -28.08
N LEU A 772 -6.84 -0.02 -28.98
CA LEU A 772 -8.19 -0.60 -29.02
C LEU A 772 -8.20 -2.07 -29.46
N THR A 773 -7.36 -2.46 -30.44
CA THR A 773 -7.25 -3.87 -30.86
C THR A 773 -6.75 -4.82 -29.76
N LYS A 774 -6.11 -4.31 -28.71
CA LYS A 774 -5.60 -5.12 -27.57
C LYS A 774 -6.46 -5.05 -26.32
N LYS A 775 -7.09 -3.90 -26.05
CA LYS A 775 -7.82 -3.65 -24.79
C LYS A 775 -9.12 -2.85 -25.01
N ASN A 776 -9.95 -3.30 -25.96
CA ASN A 776 -11.24 -2.67 -26.29
C ASN A 776 -12.11 -2.38 -25.05
N SER A 777 -12.25 -3.33 -24.12
CA SER A 777 -13.08 -3.22 -22.93
C SER A 777 -12.65 -2.13 -21.94
N ARG A 778 -11.35 -1.80 -21.90
CA ARG A 778 -10.80 -0.71 -21.08
C ARG A 778 -10.88 0.63 -21.81
N TYR A 779 -10.52 0.68 -23.09
CA TYR A 779 -10.27 1.94 -23.78
C TYR A 779 -11.44 2.44 -24.67
N VAL A 780 -12.35 1.59 -25.13
CA VAL A 780 -13.58 2.06 -25.82
C VAL A 780 -14.41 2.98 -24.90
N PRO A 781 -14.64 2.68 -23.61
CA PRO A 781 -15.27 3.62 -22.69
C PRO A 781 -14.56 4.98 -22.63
N ILE A 782 -13.22 4.99 -22.55
CA ILE A 782 -12.42 6.23 -22.50
C ILE A 782 -12.56 7.03 -23.80
N LEU A 783 -12.48 6.38 -24.96
CA LEU A 783 -12.69 7.05 -26.26
C LEU A 783 -14.10 7.65 -26.37
N ARG A 784 -15.12 6.98 -25.80
CA ARG A 784 -16.52 7.47 -25.76
C ARG A 784 -16.72 8.70 -24.87
N GLU A 785 -15.75 9.06 -24.03
CA GLU A 785 -15.73 10.33 -23.29
C GLU A 785 -14.96 11.44 -24.05
N CYS A 786 -14.04 11.09 -24.95
CA CYS A 786 -13.24 12.02 -25.75
C CYS A 786 -13.99 12.58 -26.99
N LEU A 787 -14.94 13.50 -26.80
CA LEU A 787 -15.77 14.06 -27.88
C LEU A 787 -14.98 14.64 -29.07
N SER A 788 -13.80 15.22 -28.83
CA SER A 788 -12.96 15.80 -29.89
C SER A 788 -12.38 14.71 -30.81
N LEU A 789 -11.94 13.59 -30.24
CA LEU A 789 -11.44 12.44 -31.01
C LEU A 789 -12.57 11.78 -31.82
N GLN A 790 -13.77 11.68 -31.24
CA GLN A 790 -14.95 11.16 -31.95
C GLN A 790 -15.30 12.03 -33.17
N ARG A 791 -15.31 13.35 -33.01
CA ARG A 791 -15.52 14.30 -34.13
C ARG A 791 -14.42 14.21 -35.18
N PHE A 792 -13.16 14.05 -34.76
CA PHE A 792 -12.04 13.91 -35.68
C PHE A 792 -12.12 12.61 -36.50
N LEU A 793 -12.43 11.48 -35.87
CA LEU A 793 -12.62 10.20 -36.56
C LEU A 793 -13.79 10.28 -37.57
N LEU A 794 -14.91 10.89 -37.18
CA LEU A 794 -16.05 11.13 -38.08
C LEU A 794 -15.68 12.09 -39.24
N TYR A 795 -14.89 13.13 -38.98
CA TYR A 795 -14.36 14.01 -40.03
C TYR A 795 -13.48 13.22 -41.02
N VAL A 796 -12.51 12.43 -40.54
CA VAL A 796 -11.59 11.64 -41.37
C VAL A 796 -12.32 10.66 -42.29
N VAL A 797 -13.37 9.97 -41.81
CA VAL A 797 -14.13 9.03 -42.65
C VAL A 797 -15.16 9.69 -43.56
N SER A 798 -15.52 10.96 -43.32
CA SER A 798 -16.47 11.72 -44.16
C SER A 798 -15.79 12.66 -45.18
N THR A 799 -14.47 12.80 -45.11
CA THR A 799 -13.66 13.68 -45.98
C THR A 799 -12.94 12.87 -47.04
N ASP A 800 -12.82 13.40 -48.26
CA ASP A 800 -12.08 12.73 -49.33
C ASP A 800 -10.55 12.79 -49.10
N VAL A 801 -9.84 11.84 -49.71
CA VAL A 801 -8.39 11.66 -49.54
C VAL A 801 -7.59 12.90 -49.97
N ALA A 802 -8.02 13.63 -51.01
CA ALA A 802 -7.29 14.80 -51.48
C ALA A 802 -7.44 15.99 -50.51
N THR A 803 -8.64 16.21 -49.97
CA THR A 803 -8.90 17.21 -48.92
C THR A 803 -8.16 16.89 -47.61
N LEU A 804 -8.03 15.61 -47.25
CA LEU A 804 -7.20 15.17 -46.11
C LEU A 804 -5.71 15.50 -46.33
N CYS A 805 -5.20 15.42 -47.56
CA CYS A 805 -3.82 15.82 -47.89
C CYS A 805 -3.63 17.34 -48.00
N ALA A 806 -4.66 18.09 -48.41
CA ALA A 806 -4.60 19.54 -48.61
C ALA A 806 -4.75 20.36 -47.31
N SER A 807 -5.15 19.74 -46.20
CA SER A 807 -5.44 20.41 -44.93
C SER A 807 -4.16 20.88 -44.21
N SER A 808 -3.73 22.11 -44.52
CA SER A 808 -2.62 22.82 -43.86
C SER A 808 -3.06 23.97 -42.93
N ALA A 809 -4.38 24.10 -42.70
CA ALA A 809 -4.99 25.15 -41.88
C ALA A 809 -5.59 24.57 -40.57
N PRO A 810 -5.63 25.35 -39.47
CA PRO A 810 -6.11 24.86 -38.18
C PRO A 810 -7.58 24.42 -38.24
N MET A 811 -7.86 23.19 -37.79
CA MET A 811 -9.22 22.65 -37.74
C MET A 811 -10.06 23.30 -36.64
N GLN A 812 -10.63 24.46 -36.95
CA GLN A 812 -11.83 24.94 -36.27
C GLN A 812 -12.98 24.01 -36.64
N PHE A 813 -13.26 23.01 -35.79
CA PHE A 813 -14.41 22.10 -35.94
C PHE A 813 -15.70 22.92 -36.08
N PRO A 814 -16.33 22.97 -37.28
CA PRO A 814 -17.53 23.78 -37.44
C PRO A 814 -18.66 23.17 -36.60
N HIS A 815 -19.48 24.02 -35.99
CA HIS A 815 -20.69 23.57 -35.28
C HIS A 815 -21.81 23.05 -36.22
N GLN A 816 -21.47 22.66 -37.46
CA GLN A 816 -22.44 22.39 -38.53
C GLN A 816 -22.09 21.13 -39.35
N ASN A 817 -23.07 20.23 -39.40
CA ASN A 817 -23.36 19.22 -40.42
C ASN A 817 -22.19 18.49 -41.10
N PHE A 818 -21.89 17.28 -40.61
CA PHE A 818 -21.23 16.24 -41.43
C PHE A 818 -22.18 15.83 -42.58
N PRO A 819 -21.76 15.94 -43.86
CA PRO A 819 -22.55 15.44 -44.98
C PRO A 819 -22.45 13.91 -45.04
N ILE A 820 -23.50 13.22 -44.60
CA ILE A 820 -23.64 11.78 -44.84
C ILE A 820 -24.18 11.62 -46.26
N ASN A 821 -23.30 11.28 -47.22
CA ASN A 821 -23.69 11.05 -48.60
C ASN A 821 -24.68 9.88 -48.70
N ALA A 822 -25.92 10.19 -49.09
CA ALA A 822 -26.90 9.22 -49.53
C ALA A 822 -27.01 9.31 -51.06
N VAL A 823 -26.41 8.35 -51.76
CA VAL A 823 -26.55 8.21 -53.22
C VAL A 823 -27.35 6.94 -53.49
N ALA A 824 -28.39 7.07 -54.32
CA ALA A 824 -29.22 5.96 -54.76
C ALA A 824 -28.45 5.09 -55.78
N ALA A 825 -28.83 3.81 -55.88
CA ALA A 825 -28.17 2.85 -56.77
C ALA A 825 -28.12 3.33 -58.23
N GLY A 826 -26.94 3.24 -58.84
CA GLY A 826 -26.69 3.45 -60.26
C GLY A 826 -25.34 2.83 -60.63
N ASP A 827 -25.34 2.00 -61.68
CA ASP A 827 -24.20 1.17 -62.06
C ASP A 827 -23.14 1.95 -62.86
N SER A 828 -21.87 1.88 -62.45
CA SER A 828 -20.70 2.01 -63.34
C SER A 828 -19.41 1.60 -62.64
N GLU A 829 -18.62 0.72 -63.26
CA GLU A 829 -17.31 0.28 -62.76
C GLU A 829 -16.25 1.40 -62.86
N SER A 830 -15.62 1.74 -61.75
CA SER A 830 -14.29 2.38 -61.73
C SER A 830 -13.61 2.16 -60.37
N ASP A 831 -12.30 1.89 -60.37
CA ASP A 831 -11.51 1.54 -59.17
C ASP A 831 -11.22 2.74 -58.25
N VAL A 832 -12.28 3.35 -57.72
CA VAL A 832 -12.23 4.29 -56.60
C VAL A 832 -12.84 3.60 -55.39
N LEU A 833 -12.08 3.55 -54.30
CA LEU A 833 -12.54 3.04 -53.00
C LEU A 833 -13.58 4.00 -52.39
N HIS A 834 -14.81 3.94 -52.91
CA HIS A 834 -15.97 4.58 -52.31
C HIS A 834 -16.29 3.88 -51.00
N CYS A 835 -15.88 4.47 -49.87
CA CYS A 835 -16.37 4.05 -48.56
C CYS A 835 -17.91 4.11 -48.56
N GLY A 836 -18.55 2.97 -48.28
CA GLY A 836 -19.99 2.89 -48.04
C GLY A 836 -20.42 3.73 -46.82
N PRO A 837 -21.73 3.83 -46.55
CA PRO A 837 -22.24 4.67 -45.48
C PRO A 837 -21.73 4.18 -44.10
N VAL A 838 -20.75 4.89 -43.55
CA VAL A 838 -20.17 4.58 -42.23
C VAL A 838 -21.24 4.72 -41.15
N ILE A 839 -21.53 3.62 -40.46
CA ILE A 839 -22.57 3.57 -39.42
C ILE A 839 -22.03 4.28 -38.17
N VAL A 840 -22.71 5.36 -37.76
CA VAL A 840 -22.31 6.11 -36.55
C VAL A 840 -22.74 5.36 -35.28
N PRO A 841 -21.82 5.09 -34.32
CA PRO A 841 -22.13 4.47 -33.04
C PRO A 841 -23.25 5.19 -32.30
N GLU A 842 -24.10 4.47 -31.56
CA GLU A 842 -25.29 5.09 -30.97
C GLU A 842 -24.92 6.13 -29.92
N SER A 843 -23.86 5.90 -29.15
CA SER A 843 -23.37 6.92 -28.21
C SER A 843 -22.82 8.17 -28.90
N TRP A 844 -22.41 8.08 -30.16
CA TRP A 844 -21.83 9.19 -30.93
C TRP A 844 -22.90 9.97 -31.72
N ARG A 845 -24.11 9.44 -31.93
CA ARG A 845 -25.18 10.11 -32.71
C ARG A 845 -25.53 11.52 -32.24
N LYS A 846 -25.30 11.85 -30.95
CA LYS A 846 -25.47 13.21 -30.42
C LYS A 846 -24.51 14.25 -31.02
N LEU A 847 -23.42 13.80 -31.67
CA LEU A 847 -22.47 14.63 -32.41
C LEU A 847 -22.94 14.97 -33.84
N CYS A 848 -24.00 14.31 -34.33
CA CYS A 848 -24.54 14.48 -35.68
C CYS A 848 -26.02 14.95 -35.64
N PRO A 849 -26.29 16.27 -35.52
CA PRO A 849 -27.64 16.80 -35.35
C PRO A 849 -28.63 16.40 -36.45
N SER A 850 -28.15 16.17 -37.67
CA SER A 850 -28.92 15.72 -38.82
C SER A 850 -29.65 14.39 -38.60
N TYR A 851 -29.09 13.47 -37.81
CA TYR A 851 -29.67 12.14 -37.58
C TYR A 851 -30.97 12.19 -36.76
N TYR A 852 -31.09 13.17 -35.85
CA TYR A 852 -32.23 13.30 -34.94
C TYR A 852 -33.50 13.83 -35.66
N ASN A 853 -33.32 14.69 -36.67
CA ASN A 853 -34.42 15.24 -37.45
C ASN A 853 -35.02 14.20 -38.43
N PHE A 854 -34.20 13.34 -39.02
CA PHE A 854 -34.68 12.32 -39.96
C PHE A 854 -35.49 11.22 -39.27
N PHE A 855 -35.06 10.75 -38.09
CA PHE A 855 -35.78 9.72 -37.34
C PHE A 855 -37.14 10.21 -36.78
N ARG A 856 -37.29 11.50 -36.49
CA ARG A 856 -38.57 12.07 -36.04
C ARG A 856 -39.60 12.13 -37.19
N ALA A 857 -39.14 12.35 -38.42
CA ALA A 857 -39.99 12.35 -39.62
C ALA A 857 -40.46 10.94 -40.02
N SER A 858 -39.65 9.90 -39.80
CA SER A 858 -40.00 8.51 -40.15
C SER A 858 -40.86 7.79 -39.08
N ILE A 859 -40.86 8.25 -37.82
CA ILE A 859 -41.73 7.70 -36.76
C ILE A 859 -43.16 8.29 -36.79
N GLN A 860 -43.40 9.45 -37.42
CA GLN A 860 -44.73 10.06 -37.52
C GLN A 860 -45.65 9.47 -38.62
N LYS A 861 -45.29 8.36 -39.28
CA LYS A 861 -46.15 7.68 -40.28
C LYS A 861 -46.36 6.20 -39.99
N LYS A 862 -47.24 5.87 -39.04
CA LYS A 862 -47.98 4.57 -38.99
C LYS A 862 -49.18 4.62 -38.02
N GLY A 863 -50.38 4.27 -38.51
CA GLY A 863 -51.66 4.18 -37.75
C GLY A 863 -52.55 5.42 -37.91
N SER A 864 -53.45 5.57 -38.90
CA SER A 864 -54.68 4.81 -39.27
C SER A 864 -55.90 5.13 -38.38
N PRO A 865 -57.17 5.11 -38.88
CA PRO A 865 -57.68 5.10 -40.27
C PRO A 865 -58.71 6.24 -40.57
N VAL A 866 -59.30 6.30 -41.78
CA VAL A 866 -60.75 6.56 -42.10
C VAL A 866 -60.99 6.75 -43.63
N TYR A 867 -61.95 6.00 -44.17
CA TYR A 867 -62.79 6.10 -45.40
C TYR A 867 -62.38 6.72 -46.77
N TYR A 868 -62.82 6.00 -47.81
CA TYR A 868 -62.88 6.15 -49.29
C TYR A 868 -63.83 7.29 -49.82
N PRO A 869 -64.11 7.44 -51.15
CA PRO A 869 -63.54 6.82 -52.40
C PRO A 869 -63.25 7.77 -53.61
N HIS A 870 -62.73 7.15 -54.70
CA HIS A 870 -62.96 7.37 -56.16
C HIS A 870 -61.66 7.50 -56.99
N GLN A 871 -61.25 6.44 -57.72
CA GLN A 871 -61.60 6.07 -59.12
C GLN A 871 -60.86 6.94 -60.16
N SER A 872 -59.77 6.43 -60.78
CA SER A 872 -59.74 5.67 -62.07
C SER A 872 -59.70 6.60 -63.32
N ALA A 873 -58.94 6.38 -64.40
CA ALA A 873 -58.30 5.15 -64.90
C ALA A 873 -57.16 5.40 -65.95
N THR A 874 -56.42 4.32 -66.25
CA THR A 874 -55.84 3.92 -67.59
C THR A 874 -54.78 4.76 -68.35
N LEU A 875 -53.58 4.15 -68.45
CA LEU A 875 -52.64 4.06 -69.60
C LEU A 875 -53.34 3.59 -70.90
N PRO A 876 -52.80 3.72 -72.16
CA PRO A 876 -51.43 3.37 -72.65
C PRO A 876 -50.81 4.41 -73.63
N PHE A 877 -49.67 4.29 -74.35
CA PHE A 877 -48.38 3.56 -74.40
C PHE A 877 -47.82 3.82 -75.85
N VAL A 878 -46.55 3.50 -76.15
CA VAL A 878 -45.87 3.52 -77.48
C VAL A 878 -45.20 4.85 -77.95
N ALA A 879 -43.91 4.74 -78.26
CA ALA A 879 -43.03 5.66 -79.04
C ALA A 879 -42.45 4.86 -80.25
N PRO A 880 -41.43 5.26 -81.05
CA PRO A 880 -40.64 6.52 -81.15
C PRO A 880 -40.36 6.99 -82.62
N SER A 881 -39.50 8.01 -82.83
CA SER A 881 -38.48 8.06 -83.93
C SER A 881 -37.52 9.26 -83.84
N ASP A 882 -36.30 9.12 -84.38
CA ASP A 882 -35.10 9.99 -84.26
C ASP A 882 -35.06 11.31 -85.07
N SER A 883 -34.10 12.22 -84.79
CA SER A 883 -33.01 12.61 -85.75
C SER A 883 -32.17 13.89 -85.43
N VAL A 884 -30.83 13.72 -85.39
CA VAL A 884 -29.75 14.59 -85.98
C VAL A 884 -29.32 15.93 -85.27
N ALA A 885 -28.05 16.33 -85.50
CA ALA A 885 -27.22 17.27 -84.70
C ALA A 885 -26.59 18.48 -85.47
N ARG A 886 -25.91 19.44 -84.79
CA ARG A 886 -24.64 20.15 -85.19
C ARG A 886 -24.09 21.23 -84.21
N LEU A 887 -22.82 21.63 -84.41
CA LEU A 887 -21.95 22.60 -83.65
C LEU A 887 -22.08 24.08 -84.14
N PRO A 888 -21.39 25.09 -83.52
CA PRO A 888 -20.08 25.60 -84.03
C PRO A 888 -19.10 26.22 -82.96
N ALA A 889 -18.01 26.91 -83.39
CA ALA A 889 -16.88 27.49 -82.59
C ALA A 889 -16.30 28.82 -83.20
N PHE A 890 -15.12 29.32 -82.70
CA PHE A 890 -14.31 30.56 -83.03
C PHE A 890 -14.58 31.84 -82.16
N ASP A 891 -13.71 32.86 -81.91
CA ASP A 891 -12.35 33.25 -82.45
C ASP A 891 -11.47 34.20 -81.53
N GLU A 892 -10.32 34.72 -82.04
CA GLU A 892 -9.14 35.46 -81.47
C GLU A 892 -9.22 36.94 -80.90
N GLY A 893 -8.09 37.48 -80.33
CA GLY A 893 -7.83 38.94 -80.10
C GLY A 893 -6.51 39.37 -79.35
N GLN A 894 -5.89 40.56 -79.63
CA GLN A 894 -4.49 40.95 -79.23
C GLN A 894 -4.23 42.36 -78.57
N SER A 895 -3.24 42.43 -77.64
CA SER A 895 -2.13 43.44 -77.43
C SER A 895 -2.26 44.95 -76.99
N MET A 896 -1.15 45.46 -76.36
CA MET A 896 -0.65 46.86 -76.13
C MET A 896 -1.38 47.79 -75.10
N GLY A 897 -0.74 48.70 -74.31
CA GLY A 897 0.68 49.03 -74.01
C GLY A 897 0.88 50.40 -73.26
N GLN A 898 2.12 50.71 -72.79
CA GLN A 898 2.75 52.04 -72.42
C GLN A 898 2.97 52.53 -70.93
N SER A 899 4.28 52.73 -70.60
CA SER A 899 4.94 53.92 -69.93
C SER A 899 4.63 54.30 -68.45
N PRO A 900 5.51 55.05 -67.68
CA PRO A 900 6.61 55.95 -68.11
C PRO A 900 7.96 55.87 -67.32
N MET A 901 8.82 56.90 -67.47
CA MET A 901 10.25 56.96 -67.09
C MET A 901 10.60 57.42 -65.65
N SER A 902 11.90 57.26 -65.36
CA SER A 902 12.68 57.48 -64.12
C SER A 902 12.96 58.92 -63.64
N SER A 903 13.22 59.06 -62.33
CA SER A 903 14.32 59.90 -61.80
C SER A 903 14.81 59.49 -60.39
N ASN A 904 15.87 58.66 -60.36
CA ASN A 904 17.05 58.56 -59.44
C ASN A 904 17.19 59.46 -58.18
N PRO A 905 18.17 59.18 -57.27
CA PRO A 905 18.70 57.90 -56.72
C PRO A 905 18.80 57.95 -55.14
N PHE A 906 18.88 56.90 -54.32
CA PHE A 906 19.89 55.84 -54.08
C PHE A 906 19.29 54.88 -53.01
N LEU A 907 19.46 53.55 -52.90
CA LEU A 907 20.24 52.50 -53.59
C LEU A 907 21.57 52.03 -52.94
N THR A 908 21.51 51.36 -51.77
CA THR A 908 22.47 50.34 -51.29
C THR A 908 21.75 49.08 -50.77
N THR A 909 21.66 48.07 -51.64
CA THR A 909 21.59 46.61 -51.34
C THR A 909 20.83 46.14 -50.09
N ILE A 910 19.51 46.03 -50.21
CA ILE A 910 18.71 45.00 -49.51
C ILE A 910 18.53 43.83 -50.49
N ILE A 911 18.77 42.60 -50.04
CA ILE A 911 18.44 41.37 -50.79
C ILE A 911 16.98 41.01 -50.44
N PRO A 912 16.02 41.06 -51.39
CA PRO A 912 14.68 40.56 -51.14
C PRO A 912 14.68 39.02 -51.27
N SER A 913 14.10 38.34 -50.28
CA SER A 913 13.72 36.94 -50.42
C SER A 913 12.74 36.78 -51.59
N PRO A 914 12.86 35.74 -52.44
CA PRO A 914 11.87 35.51 -53.47
C PRO A 914 10.51 35.17 -52.82
N MET A 915 9.44 35.80 -53.31
CA MET A 915 8.10 35.27 -53.11
C MET A 915 7.97 34.02 -53.97
N GLU A 916 7.86 32.86 -53.34
CA GLU A 916 7.44 31.65 -54.06
C GLU A 916 5.96 31.80 -54.42
N GLU A 917 5.67 31.95 -55.71
CA GLU A 917 4.38 31.56 -56.26
C GLU A 917 4.22 30.05 -56.03
N THR A 918 3.41 29.67 -55.03
CA THR A 918 3.10 28.27 -54.76
C THR A 918 2.26 27.68 -55.89
N ILE A 919 2.94 27.16 -56.90
CA ILE A 919 2.38 26.21 -57.86
C ILE A 919 1.72 25.10 -57.03
N SER A 920 0.40 24.95 -57.16
CA SER A 920 -0.35 23.90 -56.49
C SER A 920 -0.05 22.55 -57.15
N LEU A 921 1.11 22.00 -56.83
CA LEU A 921 1.40 20.59 -57.00
C LEU A 921 0.38 19.80 -56.15
N GLY A 922 -0.35 18.89 -56.80
CA GLY A 922 -1.30 18.02 -56.12
C GLY A 922 -0.62 17.15 -55.05
N PRO A 923 -1.41 16.49 -54.18
CA PRO A 923 -0.86 15.69 -53.08
C PRO A 923 0.06 14.58 -53.60
N THR A 924 1.23 14.45 -52.97
CA THR A 924 2.22 13.44 -53.35
C THR A 924 1.68 12.02 -53.11
N GLU A 925 2.22 11.03 -53.83
CA GLU A 925 1.81 9.63 -53.66
C GLU A 925 2.02 9.11 -52.22
N SER A 926 3.06 9.61 -51.53
CA SER A 926 3.30 9.32 -50.11
C SER A 926 2.20 9.89 -49.21
N GLN A 927 1.77 11.14 -49.44
CA GLN A 927 0.64 11.74 -48.71
C GLN A 927 -0.68 11.02 -49.01
N LEU A 928 -0.95 10.66 -50.26
CA LEU A 928 -2.14 9.87 -50.62
C LEU A 928 -2.14 8.50 -49.92
N THR A 929 -0.98 7.86 -49.78
CA THR A 929 -0.82 6.61 -49.04
C THR A 929 -1.10 6.80 -47.54
N CYS A 930 -0.56 7.87 -46.94
CA CYS A 930 -0.82 8.23 -45.54
C CYS A 930 -2.31 8.49 -45.28
N ALA A 931 -2.98 9.25 -46.14
CA ALA A 931 -4.40 9.60 -46.00
C ALA A 931 -5.34 8.38 -46.16
N ARG A 932 -5.06 7.48 -47.12
CA ARG A 932 -5.79 6.21 -47.26
C ARG A 932 -5.66 5.34 -46.02
N LEU A 933 -4.45 5.22 -45.46
CA LEU A 933 -4.22 4.44 -44.24
C LEU A 933 -4.91 5.06 -43.02
N LEU A 934 -4.81 6.39 -42.85
CA LEU A 934 -5.49 7.14 -41.80
C LEU A 934 -7.01 6.91 -41.86
N GLN A 935 -7.61 6.99 -43.05
CA GLN A 935 -9.04 6.78 -43.25
C GLN A 935 -9.46 5.33 -42.92
N ARG A 936 -8.69 4.32 -43.36
CA ARG A 936 -8.97 2.91 -43.05
C ARG A 936 -8.93 2.64 -41.54
N LEU A 937 -7.88 3.11 -40.85
CA LEU A 937 -7.74 2.95 -39.40
C LEU A 937 -8.87 3.66 -38.63
N ALA A 938 -9.34 4.82 -39.12
CA ALA A 938 -10.47 5.51 -38.50
C ALA A 938 -11.79 4.73 -38.65
N VAL A 939 -12.02 4.05 -39.78
CA VAL A 939 -13.15 3.11 -39.95
C VAL A 939 -13.02 1.93 -39.00
N GLU A 940 -11.87 1.26 -38.96
CA GLU A 940 -11.59 0.10 -38.08
C GLU A 940 -11.83 0.46 -36.59
N ILE A 941 -11.47 1.67 -36.15
CA ILE A 941 -11.77 2.18 -34.80
C ILE A 941 -13.29 2.34 -34.58
N ILE A 942 -14.01 2.94 -35.52
CA ILE A 942 -15.47 3.15 -35.40
C ILE A 942 -16.20 1.80 -35.34
N GLU A 943 -15.79 0.82 -36.14
CA GLU A 943 -16.31 -0.54 -36.12
C GLU A 943 -16.05 -1.24 -34.77
N ALA A 944 -14.85 -1.10 -34.20
CA ALA A 944 -14.56 -1.64 -32.87
C ALA A 944 -15.48 -1.05 -31.77
N VAL A 945 -15.88 0.22 -31.89
CA VAL A 945 -16.86 0.85 -30.98
C VAL A 945 -18.27 0.30 -31.22
N LEU A 946 -18.68 0.08 -32.47
CA LEU A 946 -19.97 -0.54 -32.82
C LEU A 946 -20.10 -1.97 -32.24
N VAL A 947 -19.06 -2.80 -32.42
CA VAL A 947 -19.01 -4.17 -31.88
C VAL A 947 -19.13 -4.15 -30.36
N PHE A 948 -18.35 -3.31 -29.68
CA PHE A 948 -18.43 -3.17 -28.22
C PHE A 948 -19.80 -2.68 -27.73
N GLU A 949 -20.47 -1.78 -28.47
CA GLU A 949 -21.85 -1.38 -28.14
C GLU A 949 -22.88 -2.51 -28.35
N ALA A 950 -22.65 -3.43 -29.31
CA ALA A 950 -23.55 -4.57 -29.55
C ALA A 950 -23.38 -5.68 -28.49
N GLU A 951 -22.13 -6.00 -28.13
CA GLU A 951 -21.82 -6.98 -27.07
C GLU A 951 -22.44 -6.59 -25.72
N ASN A 952 -22.29 -5.32 -25.32
CA ASN A 952 -22.82 -4.83 -24.03
C ASN A 952 -24.35 -4.75 -23.96
N ARG A 953 -25.05 -4.58 -25.10
CA ARG A 953 -26.53 -4.70 -25.12
C ARG A 953 -26.96 -6.14 -24.86
N THR A 954 -26.24 -7.09 -25.45
CA THR A 954 -26.57 -8.51 -25.38
C THR A 954 -26.38 -9.05 -23.96
N THR A 955 -25.31 -8.65 -23.26
CA THR A 955 -25.12 -8.98 -21.84
C THR A 955 -26.10 -8.25 -20.90
N ALA A 956 -26.50 -7.01 -21.20
CA ALA A 956 -27.55 -6.32 -20.44
C ALA A 956 -28.94 -6.97 -20.58
N LEU A 957 -29.24 -7.57 -21.73
CA LEU A 957 -30.49 -8.33 -21.96
C LEU A 957 -30.50 -9.69 -21.27
N ILE A 958 -29.34 -10.32 -21.08
CA ILE A 958 -29.19 -11.63 -20.40
C ILE A 958 -29.13 -11.48 -18.86
N SER A 959 -28.78 -10.28 -18.35
CA SER A 959 -28.66 -9.99 -16.91
C SER A 959 -29.85 -9.24 -16.31
N ALA A 960 -30.91 -8.99 -17.08
CA ALA A 960 -32.17 -8.49 -16.55
C ALA A 960 -32.87 -9.58 -15.72
N PRO A 961 -33.28 -9.32 -14.47
CA PRO A 961 -34.02 -10.31 -13.68
C PRO A 961 -35.42 -10.50 -14.25
N THR A 962 -35.78 -11.77 -14.49
CA THR A 962 -37.18 -12.25 -14.60
C THR A 962 -37.71 -12.65 -13.24
#